data_AF-M7N3G6-F1
#
_entry.id   AF-M7N3G6-F1
#
_cell.length_a   1.000
_cell.length_b   1.000
_cell.length_c   1.000
_cell.angle_alpha   90.00
_cell.angle_beta   90.00
_cell.angle_gamma   90.00
#
_symmetry.space_group_name_H-M   'P 1'
#
loop_
_entity.id
_entity.type
_entity.pdbx_description
1 polymer ?
#
loop_
_entity_poly.entity_id
_entity_poly.type
_entity_poly.pdbx_seq_one_letter_code
_entity_poly.pdbx_strand_id
1 'polypeptide(L)'
;MLEEKPRRGKTREVLLTDGGISLHPISSKLMYQPQENGTVRLVWIVSIYTRDAQHYWNVSVDATTGAILKQEDLVIHDFWGGTPMATDAPKEHKQAFTASMLQPATIAAPRISAQAQLAAAATGGTYRVLDAPFETPNHGEFSLVSGKEDPGASPLGWHNDGLLSYTITRGNNVFAYEDQLGANAGTSPDGGANLIFDFPADLSQQPGTYVKAATTNLFYWNNLMHDVFYQFGFDEVSGNFQHTNFSGQGQGLDAVMAEAQDGGGTNNANFLTLQDGIPGRMQMYLWTSAQPAELLFITSPAAVAGGYMGIEAAFGKPLDETGVSGSIVLADPANGCSGAPALPAGSVVVPFTNQEQINGNIALVDRGECSFIEKALNAQASGATAVIVVNNIAGGGALSMGGDETGNLVLIPAIMISKEDGDKLKAALTQGLSGTLRREGGVPPMKDGDLDNGIIAHEYGHGISTRLTGGPSTQCLSGQEQGGEGWSDFFGLYMTMKNGDTGTQRRGIGTYVMDEGTDGNGIRPAPYSTDMGINPYTYGMISNPEISVPHGVGFIWASMLWDMTWNLIEEYGYDPDIYNGKGGNNLALQLVIDGLKLQPCSPGFIDMRDAILAADQINNGGANQCYIWRAFAKRGLGYSAQQGSSSDLTDGVEAFDMPPSCEPNMAIRLKATPSPVADGEELTYTITVSNETPASLQGVQITDPLPANTTFVSATDGGSLQKDVVKFKPVKLAEGQTIERSFTVKVASGGGTTVLFSDDMEAGAGKWTTRHDVGLADWTLSSKNPRSGTYSWFAIDPDAFSNQSLILKSPVQLPQSAQLRFWHDYNTEEGFDGGVVEITTNGGLTWQDLGPHMIQNGYNGQIPLANASTVQGPAFTGGSNGYIQTIADLSTFAGKQVQIRFRMGSDVLTGATGWFVDDVDIVVNPTYILNTAWVDSKFGGKKSASVETMVVTGAASRTTTSLTATAQDNSVLLNFSASKGAGVFELERSLNGREFETIATLTAQEAEGSPAQWTDTQVSAGSLYYYRATASNNGQIATETVQVQLPQAAIAVSLYPNPSQGKLHLHFRQAVAGAVTVEVTSTLGQQLLHRSYSAQEAEAGPILELSHLKAGMYLVIIRTDGKTSTQGLVIKP
;
A
#
# COMPACT_ATOMS: atom_id res chain seq x y z
N MET A 1 56.04 -8.32 -18.84
CA MET A 1 56.36 -9.54 -19.61
C MET A 1 55.07 -10.34 -19.71
N LEU A 2 54.61 -10.65 -20.92
CA LEU A 2 53.34 -11.35 -21.19
C LEU A 2 53.58 -12.87 -21.16
N GLU A 3 52.87 -13.61 -20.32
CA GLU A 3 52.68 -15.05 -20.49
C GLU A 3 51.26 -15.29 -21.03
N GLU A 4 51.12 -15.42 -22.35
CA GLU A 4 49.90 -15.95 -22.97
C GLU A 4 49.83 -17.47 -22.72
N LYS A 5 48.83 -17.93 -21.96
CA LYS A 5 48.34 -19.31 -22.07
C LYS A 5 47.00 -19.30 -22.83
N PRO A 6 46.95 -19.74 -24.09
CA PRO A 6 45.70 -19.77 -24.84
C PRO A 6 44.88 -21.00 -24.43
N ARG A 7 43.78 -20.82 -23.70
CA ARG A 7 42.68 -21.81 -23.67
C ARG A 7 41.76 -21.50 -24.85
N ARG A 8 41.56 -22.49 -25.74
CA ARG A 8 40.62 -22.40 -26.87
C ARG A 8 39.18 -22.29 -26.33
N GLY A 9 38.60 -21.10 -26.46
CA GLY A 9 37.20 -20.77 -26.21
C GLY A 9 36.90 -19.39 -26.80
N LYS A 10 35.62 -19.07 -27.08
CA LYS A 10 35.21 -17.82 -27.76
C LYS A 10 35.40 -16.54 -26.93
N THR A 11 35.83 -16.64 -25.67
CA THR A 11 36.19 -15.54 -24.78
C THR A 11 37.71 -15.48 -24.63
N ARG A 12 38.33 -14.38 -25.08
CA ARG A 12 39.76 -14.10 -24.84
C ARG A 12 39.89 -13.33 -23.53
N GLU A 13 40.25 -14.04 -22.46
CA GLU A 13 40.65 -13.45 -21.18
C GLU A 13 42.18 -13.44 -21.11
N VAL A 14 42.75 -12.28 -20.76
CA VAL A 14 44.19 -12.07 -20.64
C VAL A 14 44.43 -11.47 -19.25
N LEU A 15 45.22 -12.16 -18.42
CA LEU A 15 45.75 -11.57 -17.20
C LEU A 15 47.02 -10.78 -17.52
N LEU A 16 47.00 -9.50 -17.20
CA LEU A 16 48.17 -8.63 -17.22
C LEU A 16 48.80 -8.62 -15.81
N THR A 17 50.11 -8.32 -15.74
CA THR A 17 50.76 -8.08 -14.44
C THR A 17 50.10 -6.91 -13.71
N ASP A 18 50.21 -6.84 -12.38
CA ASP A 18 49.67 -5.75 -11.55
C ASP A 18 50.12 -4.32 -11.96
N GLY A 19 51.17 -4.22 -12.79
CA GLY A 19 51.67 -2.97 -13.37
C GLY A 19 52.21 -1.97 -12.34
N GLY A 20 52.31 -2.36 -11.07
CA GLY A 20 52.55 -1.45 -9.95
C GLY A 20 51.36 -0.54 -9.58
N ILE A 21 50.17 -0.79 -10.12
CA ILE A 21 48.96 0.04 -9.91
C ILE A 21 47.77 -0.74 -9.35
N SER A 22 47.84 -2.08 -9.29
CA SER A 22 46.76 -2.91 -8.75
C SER A 22 47.20 -3.88 -7.64
N LEU A 23 46.29 -4.25 -6.73
CA LEU A 23 46.48 -5.33 -5.73
C LEU A 23 46.47 -6.72 -6.35
N HIS A 24 45.80 -6.88 -7.49
CA HIS A 24 45.67 -8.14 -8.20
C HIS A 24 46.20 -8.03 -9.64
N PRO A 25 46.57 -9.15 -10.28
CA PRO A 25 46.80 -9.15 -11.72
C PRO A 25 45.60 -8.56 -12.46
N ILE A 26 45.84 -7.59 -13.33
CA ILE A 26 44.79 -6.88 -14.05
C ILE A 26 44.13 -7.85 -15.04
N SER A 27 42.86 -8.17 -14.82
CA SER A 27 42.08 -9.01 -15.74
C SER A 27 41.60 -8.16 -16.92
N SER A 28 41.79 -8.66 -18.15
CA SER A 28 41.24 -8.05 -19.35
C SER A 28 40.44 -9.08 -20.15
N LYS A 29 39.14 -8.81 -20.37
CA LYS A 29 38.22 -9.69 -21.09
C LYS A 29 37.67 -9.01 -22.34
N LEU A 30 37.78 -9.67 -23.49
CA LEU A 30 37.17 -9.18 -24.73
C LEU A 30 35.69 -9.59 -24.79
N MET A 31 34.78 -8.61 -24.83
CA MET A 31 33.33 -8.80 -24.80
C MET A 31 32.59 -7.90 -25.80
N TYR A 32 31.34 -8.23 -26.13
CA TYR A 32 30.44 -7.32 -26.85
C TYR A 32 29.59 -6.56 -25.83
N GLN A 33 29.69 -5.23 -25.83
CA GLN A 33 28.92 -4.34 -24.98
C GLN A 33 27.83 -3.64 -25.80
N PRO A 34 26.55 -3.75 -25.40
CA PRO A 34 25.47 -2.95 -25.98
C PRO A 34 25.74 -1.45 -25.79
N GLN A 35 25.35 -0.65 -26.77
CA GLN A 35 25.42 0.81 -26.74
C GLN A 35 24.00 1.37 -26.68
N GLU A 36 23.84 2.58 -26.14
CA GLU A 36 22.54 3.26 -25.96
C GLU A 36 21.73 3.39 -27.25
N ASN A 37 22.39 3.46 -28.40
CA ASN A 37 21.74 3.51 -29.72
C ASN A 37 21.27 2.14 -30.26
N GLY A 38 21.29 1.09 -29.44
CA GLY A 38 20.93 -0.28 -29.81
C GLY A 38 21.98 -1.04 -30.64
N THR A 39 23.16 -0.47 -30.86
CA THR A 39 24.29 -1.17 -31.50
C THR A 39 25.13 -1.93 -30.47
N VAL A 40 25.99 -2.85 -30.91
CA VAL A 40 26.96 -3.54 -30.04
C VAL A 40 28.38 -3.17 -30.44
N ARG A 41 29.23 -2.87 -29.46
CA ARG A 41 30.67 -2.60 -29.65
C ARG A 41 31.50 -3.72 -29.06
N LEU A 42 32.59 -4.05 -29.72
CA LEU A 42 33.58 -4.98 -29.18
C LEU A 42 34.50 -4.19 -28.24
N VAL A 43 34.57 -4.59 -26.96
CA VAL A 43 35.30 -3.89 -25.90
C VAL A 43 36.20 -4.84 -25.12
N TRP A 44 37.31 -4.32 -24.60
CA TRP A 44 38.06 -4.93 -23.51
C TRP A 44 37.52 -4.39 -22.19
N ILE A 45 37.00 -5.26 -21.33
CA ILE A 45 36.73 -4.91 -19.93
C ILE A 45 38.02 -5.16 -19.15
N VAL A 46 38.60 -4.11 -18.61
CA VAL A 46 39.83 -4.11 -17.83
C VAL A 46 39.48 -3.83 -16.37
N SER A 47 39.83 -4.77 -15.49
CA SER A 47 39.56 -4.68 -14.04
C SER A 47 40.82 -4.30 -13.28
N ILE A 48 40.80 -3.19 -12.53
CA ILE A 48 41.94 -2.65 -11.79
C ILE A 48 41.50 -2.38 -10.35
N TYR A 49 42.05 -3.15 -9.40
CA TYR A 49 41.84 -2.91 -7.97
C TYR A 49 42.99 -2.09 -7.38
N THR A 50 42.77 -0.86 -6.92
CA THR A 50 43.82 0.05 -6.43
C THR A 50 44.55 -0.49 -5.20
N ARG A 51 45.74 0.03 -4.92
CA ARG A 51 46.66 -0.52 -3.89
C ARG A 51 46.24 -0.25 -2.45
N ASP A 52 45.64 0.91 -2.23
CA ASP A 52 44.89 1.31 -1.04
C ASP A 52 43.58 0.52 -0.87
N ALA A 53 43.20 -0.27 -1.88
CA ALA A 53 41.97 -1.02 -1.94
C ALA A 53 40.69 -0.16 -1.94
N GLN A 54 40.80 1.16 -2.08
CA GLN A 54 39.65 2.07 -2.08
C GLN A 54 38.84 1.99 -3.37
N HIS A 55 39.42 1.59 -4.52
CA HIS A 55 38.68 1.56 -5.77
C HIS A 55 38.91 0.27 -6.55
N TYR A 56 37.85 -0.34 -7.05
CA TYR A 56 37.91 -1.46 -7.98
C TYR A 56 37.28 -1.05 -9.31
N TRP A 57 38.10 -0.59 -10.24
CA TRP A 57 37.64 -0.07 -11.53
C TRP A 57 37.38 -1.18 -12.54
N ASN A 58 36.17 -1.24 -13.10
CA ASN A 58 35.85 -1.92 -14.35
C ASN A 58 35.78 -0.90 -15.49
N VAL A 59 36.76 -0.96 -16.39
CA VAL A 59 36.89 -0.02 -17.52
C VAL A 59 36.61 -0.76 -18.82
N SER A 60 35.55 -0.36 -19.53
CA SER A 60 35.26 -0.82 -20.88
C SER A 60 36.00 0.02 -21.91
N VAL A 61 36.96 -0.57 -22.61
CA VAL A 61 37.80 0.08 -23.62
C VAL A 61 37.43 -0.46 -24.99
N ASP A 62 37.09 0.40 -25.96
CA ASP A 62 36.81 -0.02 -27.34
C ASP A 62 37.99 -0.81 -27.90
N ALA A 63 37.74 -2.06 -28.32
CA ALA A 63 38.79 -2.97 -28.75
C ALA A 63 39.44 -2.59 -30.09
N THR A 64 38.86 -1.64 -30.81
CA THR A 64 39.30 -1.13 -32.12
C THR A 64 40.02 0.21 -32.01
N THR A 65 39.51 1.12 -31.17
CA THR A 65 40.00 2.50 -31.08
C THR A 65 40.84 2.76 -29.83
N GLY A 66 40.70 1.94 -28.80
CA GLY A 66 41.35 2.15 -27.50
C GLY A 66 40.71 3.25 -26.65
N ALA A 67 39.56 3.80 -27.07
CA ALA A 67 38.82 4.79 -26.29
C ALA A 67 38.11 4.14 -25.09
N ILE A 68 38.11 4.79 -23.92
CA ILE A 68 37.29 4.37 -22.78
C ILE A 68 35.83 4.72 -23.10
N LEU A 69 34.97 3.70 -23.11
CA LEU A 69 33.54 3.82 -23.38
C LEU A 69 32.71 3.87 -22.10
N LYS A 70 33.14 3.14 -21.07
CA LYS A 70 32.47 3.08 -19.77
C LYS A 70 33.52 2.85 -18.69
N GLN A 71 33.35 3.46 -17.53
CA GLN A 71 34.16 3.18 -16.36
C GLN A 71 33.28 3.16 -15.12
N GLU A 72 33.43 2.13 -14.30
CA GLU A 72 32.64 1.92 -13.09
C GLU A 72 33.55 1.51 -11.95
N ASP A 73 33.34 2.09 -10.78
CA ASP A 73 33.91 1.57 -9.54
C ASP A 73 32.98 0.50 -8.97
N LEU A 74 33.54 -0.63 -8.57
CA LEU A 74 32.80 -1.70 -7.90
C LEU A 74 32.88 -1.59 -6.37
N VAL A 75 33.73 -0.71 -5.84
CA VAL A 75 33.66 -0.28 -4.45
C VAL A 75 32.60 0.82 -4.37
N ILE A 76 31.56 0.57 -3.59
CA ILE A 76 30.49 1.56 -3.37
C ILE A 76 30.91 2.43 -2.19
N HIS A 77 31.15 3.71 -2.44
CA HIS A 77 31.59 4.69 -1.45
C HIS A 77 30.45 5.54 -0.96
N ASP A 78 30.38 5.70 0.35
CA ASP A 78 29.32 6.41 1.03
C ASP A 78 29.80 7.77 1.53
N PHE A 79 30.16 8.67 0.61
CA PHE A 79 30.75 9.96 1.01
C PHE A 79 29.70 10.94 1.55
N TRP A 80 29.77 11.25 2.85
CA TRP A 80 28.71 12.00 3.56
C TRP A 80 28.94 13.50 3.77
N GLY A 81 29.87 14.12 3.04
CA GLY A 81 30.13 15.57 3.07
C GLY A 81 29.27 16.39 2.08
N GLY A 82 28.00 16.66 2.38
CA GLY A 82 27.13 17.74 1.84
C GLY A 82 27.15 18.08 0.32
N THR A 83 26.14 17.58 -0.41
CA THR A 83 25.61 17.83 -1.79
C THR A 83 26.41 18.67 -2.85
N PRO A 84 26.09 18.51 -4.15
CA PRO A 84 26.44 17.44 -5.10
C PRO A 84 27.30 18.02 -6.24
N MET A 85 28.45 17.44 -6.60
CA MET A 85 29.10 17.81 -7.86
C MET A 85 29.70 16.61 -8.59
N ALA A 86 29.41 16.65 -9.88
CA ALA A 86 29.74 15.73 -10.96
C ALA A 86 31.21 15.32 -11.04
N THR A 87 31.37 14.04 -11.39
CA THR A 87 32.37 13.38 -12.26
C THR A 87 33.85 13.72 -12.02
N ASP A 88 34.75 12.74 -11.86
CA ASP A 88 35.41 12.15 -13.01
C ASP A 88 36.29 10.94 -12.67
N ALA A 89 36.31 10.01 -13.62
CA ALA A 89 37.23 8.90 -13.82
C ALA A 89 38.68 9.37 -14.22
N PRO A 90 39.72 8.49 -14.24
CA PRO A 90 41.01 8.62 -13.54
C PRO A 90 42.20 8.71 -14.51
N LYS A 91 43.40 9.10 -14.01
CA LYS A 91 44.68 8.75 -14.66
C LYS A 91 45.88 8.57 -13.69
N GLU A 92 46.35 7.32 -13.65
CA GLU A 92 47.72 6.75 -13.65
C GLU A 92 48.94 7.53 -13.07
N HIS A 93 49.74 6.95 -12.15
CA HIS A 93 50.88 6.01 -12.37
C HIS A 93 51.94 5.93 -11.20
N LYS A 94 52.30 4.70 -10.78
CA LYS A 94 53.64 4.10 -10.39
C LYS A 94 54.47 4.75 -9.25
N GLN A 95 55.18 4.08 -8.33
CA GLN A 95 55.80 2.75 -8.08
C GLN A 95 56.27 2.79 -6.58
N ALA A 96 56.38 1.74 -5.74
CA ALA A 96 57.23 0.54 -5.81
C ALA A 96 57.02 -0.39 -4.56
N PHE A 97 57.61 -1.59 -4.63
CA PHE A 97 57.87 -2.63 -3.58
C PHE A 97 57.01 -3.92 -3.56
N THR A 98 57.52 -4.90 -4.32
CA THR A 98 57.84 -6.30 -3.99
C THR A 98 56.97 -7.12 -3.01
N ALA A 99 56.16 -7.99 -3.62
CA ALA A 99 56.12 -9.47 -3.50
C ALA A 99 56.08 -10.14 -2.11
N SER A 100 54.95 -10.80 -1.82
CA SER A 100 54.83 -12.27 -1.92
C SER A 100 53.61 -12.76 -1.12
N MET A 101 52.54 -13.21 -1.77
CA MET A 101 51.67 -14.26 -1.22
C MET A 101 51.20 -15.23 -2.31
N LEU A 102 51.18 -16.49 -1.90
CA LEU A 102 51.17 -17.69 -2.72
C LEU A 102 49.83 -17.93 -3.42
N GLN A 103 49.90 -18.36 -4.68
CA GLN A 103 48.77 -18.93 -5.41
C GLN A 103 48.21 -20.13 -4.65
N PRO A 104 46.89 -20.22 -4.37
CA PRO A 104 46.28 -21.46 -3.91
C PRO A 104 46.22 -22.43 -5.09
N ALA A 105 46.94 -23.54 -4.97
CA ALA A 105 46.74 -24.69 -5.83
C ALA A 105 45.31 -25.19 -5.66
N THR A 106 44.64 -25.46 -6.77
CA THR A 106 43.33 -26.11 -6.85
C THR A 106 43.33 -27.41 -6.05
N ILE A 107 42.71 -27.41 -4.86
CA ILE A 107 42.34 -28.62 -4.13
C ILE A 107 40.84 -28.75 -4.28
N ALA A 108 40.40 -29.79 -5.00
CA ALA A 108 39.01 -30.17 -5.05
C ALA A 108 38.58 -30.61 -3.64
N ALA A 109 37.66 -29.86 -3.02
CA ALA A 109 37.07 -30.24 -1.74
C ALA A 109 36.27 -31.56 -1.91
N PRO A 110 36.44 -32.52 -0.99
CA PRO A 110 35.69 -33.78 -1.05
C PRO A 110 34.22 -33.52 -0.74
N ARG A 111 33.33 -34.09 -1.55
CA ARG A 111 31.89 -34.17 -1.27
C ARG A 111 31.68 -34.98 0.01
N ILE A 112 31.32 -34.32 1.11
CA ILE A 112 30.76 -34.99 2.27
C ILE A 112 29.25 -34.83 2.18
N SER A 113 28.57 -35.90 1.78
CA SER A 113 27.11 -35.99 1.83
C SER A 113 26.65 -36.60 3.15
N ALA A 114 25.60 -35.99 3.69
CA ALA A 114 24.61 -36.53 4.63
C ALA A 114 25.02 -36.58 6.12
N GLN A 115 24.50 -35.60 6.85
CA GLN A 115 23.69 -35.75 8.06
C GLN A 115 24.10 -36.85 9.05
N ALA A 116 24.43 -36.42 10.28
CA ALA A 116 24.66 -37.22 11.49
C ALA A 116 26.09 -37.70 11.74
N GLN A 117 27.00 -36.76 12.06
CA GLN A 117 27.89 -36.89 13.23
C GLN A 117 28.66 -35.59 13.47
N LEU A 118 27.96 -34.60 14.04
CA LEU A 118 28.43 -33.72 15.12
C LEU A 118 27.23 -32.87 15.56
N ALA A 119 26.25 -33.53 16.19
CA ALA A 119 25.44 -32.89 17.22
C ALA A 119 26.32 -32.66 18.46
N ALA A 120 27.48 -32.01 18.29
CA ALA A 120 28.20 -31.41 19.37
C ALA A 120 27.58 -30.03 19.53
N ALA A 121 27.04 -29.76 20.71
CA ALA A 121 26.65 -28.42 21.12
C ALA A 121 27.80 -27.46 20.76
N ALA A 122 27.65 -26.70 19.67
CA ALA A 122 28.39 -25.46 19.54
C ALA A 122 27.92 -24.64 20.74
N THR A 123 28.80 -24.42 21.70
CA THR A 123 28.59 -23.39 22.72
C THR A 123 28.39 -22.10 21.95
N GLY A 124 27.15 -21.62 21.87
CA GLY A 124 26.84 -20.34 21.25
C GLY A 124 27.68 -19.25 21.92
N GLY A 125 28.19 -18.32 21.11
CA GLY A 125 28.96 -17.21 21.60
C GLY A 125 28.11 -16.32 22.53
N THR A 126 28.79 -15.60 23.40
CA THR A 126 28.17 -14.59 24.26
C THR A 126 28.82 -13.24 23.98
N TYR A 127 28.02 -12.24 23.62
CA TYR A 127 28.52 -10.97 23.07
C TYR A 127 27.93 -9.79 23.85
N ARG A 128 28.77 -8.83 24.28
CA ARG A 128 28.30 -7.53 24.75
C ARG A 128 28.15 -6.60 23.55
N VAL A 129 26.91 -6.34 23.13
CA VAL A 129 26.59 -5.63 21.87
C VAL A 129 25.32 -4.80 21.99
N LEU A 130 25.09 -3.93 21.01
CA LEU A 130 23.79 -3.29 20.78
C LEU A 130 22.92 -4.28 20.00
N ASP A 131 22.10 -5.07 20.70
CA ASP A 131 21.25 -6.08 20.07
C ASP A 131 20.09 -5.43 19.29
N ALA A 132 19.65 -6.08 18.20
CA ALA A 132 18.48 -5.64 17.46
C ALA A 132 17.24 -5.59 18.40
N PRO A 133 16.39 -4.55 18.30
CA PRO A 133 16.31 -3.58 17.21
C PRO A 133 17.05 -2.26 17.47
N PHE A 134 18.02 -2.19 18.40
CA PHE A 134 18.69 -0.93 18.70
C PHE A 134 19.67 -0.53 17.60
N GLU A 135 19.41 0.61 16.95
CA GLU A 135 20.22 1.13 15.84
C GLU A 135 21.57 1.67 16.32
N THR A 136 21.60 2.42 17.43
CA THR A 136 22.82 3.09 17.91
C THR A 136 22.82 3.18 19.44
N PRO A 137 23.91 3.62 20.09
CA PRO A 137 23.93 3.90 21.52
C PRO A 137 22.90 4.95 21.99
N ASN A 138 22.38 5.79 21.08
CA ASN A 138 21.33 6.76 21.41
C ASN A 138 19.94 6.09 21.47
N HIS A 139 19.79 4.90 20.87
CA HIS A 139 18.52 4.17 20.78
C HIS A 139 18.37 3.08 21.84
N GLY A 140 19.48 2.60 22.42
CA GLY A 140 19.49 1.56 23.43
C GLY A 140 20.87 1.36 24.07
N GLU A 141 20.91 0.47 25.05
CA GLU A 141 22.10 0.19 25.85
C GLU A 141 22.77 -1.12 25.40
N PHE A 142 24.09 -1.23 25.58
CA PHE A 142 24.81 -2.48 25.38
C PHE A 142 24.30 -3.57 26.34
N SER A 143 24.04 -4.76 25.79
CA SER A 143 23.57 -5.91 26.56
C SER A 143 24.40 -7.15 26.25
N LEU A 144 24.46 -8.07 27.21
CA LEU A 144 25.15 -9.36 27.04
C LEU A 144 24.13 -10.38 26.51
N VAL A 145 24.33 -10.82 25.26
CA VAL A 145 23.43 -11.73 24.55
C VAL A 145 24.11 -13.05 24.20
N SER A 146 23.35 -14.13 24.16
CA SER A 146 23.83 -15.47 23.80
C SER A 146 22.75 -16.22 23.00
N GLY A 147 23.14 -17.20 22.17
CA GLY A 147 22.19 -18.09 21.49
C GLY A 147 21.38 -17.39 20.40
N LYS A 148 22.02 -16.46 19.68
CA LYS A 148 21.42 -15.67 18.60
C LYS A 148 21.68 -16.27 17.22
N GLU A 149 22.56 -17.27 17.16
CA GLU A 149 22.90 -17.98 15.94
C GLU A 149 21.70 -18.79 15.45
N ASP A 150 21.31 -18.62 14.18
CA ASP A 150 20.26 -19.44 13.58
C ASP A 150 20.80 -20.80 13.15
N PRO A 151 20.27 -21.94 13.62
CA PRO A 151 20.78 -23.26 13.25
C PRO A 151 20.55 -23.64 11.77
N GLY A 152 19.65 -22.95 11.06
CA GLY A 152 19.38 -23.17 9.65
C GLY A 152 20.40 -22.45 8.76
N ALA A 153 20.64 -21.18 9.02
CA ALA A 153 21.59 -20.34 8.29
C ALA A 153 23.04 -20.58 8.72
N SER A 154 23.28 -20.79 10.02
CA SER A 154 24.60 -21.01 10.62
C SER A 154 24.67 -22.36 11.37
N PRO A 155 24.67 -23.53 10.67
CA PRO A 155 24.55 -24.85 11.30
C PRO A 155 25.65 -25.21 12.31
N LEU A 156 26.81 -24.57 12.23
CA LEU A 156 27.96 -24.77 13.12
C LEU A 156 28.18 -23.60 14.10
N GLY A 157 27.24 -22.66 14.17
CA GLY A 157 27.38 -21.38 14.87
C GLY A 157 28.32 -20.41 14.14
N TRP A 158 28.49 -19.21 14.69
CA TRP A 158 29.24 -18.13 14.03
C TRP A 158 30.76 -18.23 14.12
N HIS A 159 31.30 -19.17 14.90
CA HIS A 159 32.75 -19.31 15.16
C HIS A 159 33.39 -20.52 14.47
N ASN A 160 32.74 -21.07 13.44
CA ASN A 160 33.24 -22.21 12.69
C ASN A 160 32.98 -21.98 11.21
N ASP A 161 34.01 -22.14 10.36
CA ASP A 161 33.91 -21.92 8.92
C ASP A 161 33.67 -23.20 8.10
N GLY A 162 33.32 -24.31 8.77
CA GLY A 162 33.17 -25.64 8.18
C GLY A 162 34.48 -26.44 8.12
N LEU A 163 35.64 -25.79 8.26
CA LEU A 163 36.96 -26.41 8.26
C LEU A 163 37.64 -26.33 9.63
N LEU A 164 37.57 -25.16 10.25
CA LEU A 164 38.23 -24.80 11.50
C LEU A 164 37.24 -24.13 12.45
N SER A 165 37.47 -24.31 13.74
CA SER A 165 36.80 -23.56 14.80
C SER A 165 37.73 -22.47 15.32
N TYR A 166 37.15 -21.31 15.64
CA TYR A 166 37.87 -20.12 16.07
C TYR A 166 37.41 -19.69 17.46
N THR A 167 38.31 -19.07 18.24
CA THR A 167 37.95 -18.39 19.51
C THR A 167 37.86 -16.88 19.34
N ILE A 168 38.11 -16.39 18.13
CA ILE A 168 38.08 -14.97 17.75
C ILE A 168 36.82 -14.66 16.93
N THR A 169 36.56 -13.39 16.64
CA THR A 169 35.47 -12.89 15.77
C THR A 169 35.61 -13.31 14.29
N ARG A 170 35.58 -14.63 14.05
CA ARG A 170 35.70 -15.26 12.73
C ARG A 170 34.89 -16.55 12.68
N GLY A 171 34.21 -16.79 11.55
CA GLY A 171 33.64 -18.09 11.20
C GLY A 171 33.16 -18.14 9.76
N ASN A 172 32.03 -18.82 9.53
CA ASN A 172 31.55 -19.09 8.18
C ASN A 172 31.10 -17.82 7.44
N ASN A 173 30.43 -16.91 8.13
CA ASN A 173 29.70 -15.82 7.45
C ASN A 173 30.59 -14.57 7.31
N VAL A 174 31.43 -14.32 8.32
CA VAL A 174 32.24 -13.11 8.45
C VAL A 174 33.55 -13.38 9.19
N PHE A 175 34.57 -12.63 8.81
CA PHE A 175 35.80 -12.46 9.55
C PHE A 175 35.98 -10.97 9.90
N ALA A 176 35.83 -10.63 11.18
CA ALA A 176 35.95 -9.25 11.66
C ALA A 176 37.27 -9.02 12.42
N TYR A 177 37.95 -7.92 12.11
CA TYR A 177 39.22 -7.52 12.71
C TYR A 177 39.34 -5.99 12.73
N GLU A 178 40.24 -5.45 13.57
CA GLU A 178 40.59 -4.02 13.49
C GLU A 178 41.51 -3.75 12.32
N ASP A 179 41.36 -2.58 11.68
CA ASP A 179 42.29 -2.11 10.66
C ASP A 179 42.63 -0.63 10.82
N GLN A 180 43.02 -0.21 12.02
CA GLN A 180 43.31 1.20 12.33
C GLN A 180 44.46 1.81 11.49
N LEU A 181 45.21 0.97 10.77
CA LEU A 181 46.32 1.37 9.91
C LEU A 181 45.95 1.42 8.42
N GLY A 182 44.74 1.01 8.03
CA GLY A 182 44.34 0.88 6.61
C GLY A 182 45.22 -0.11 5.85
N ALA A 183 45.70 -1.16 6.54
CA ALA A 183 46.62 -2.15 6.00
C ALA A 183 45.89 -3.36 5.38
N ASN A 184 44.56 -3.39 5.44
CA ASN A 184 43.69 -4.50 5.08
C ASN A 184 44.03 -5.78 5.87
N ALA A 185 44.50 -5.61 7.12
CA ALA A 185 44.87 -6.69 8.02
C ALA A 185 45.05 -6.17 9.45
N GLY A 186 44.54 -6.91 10.43
CA GLY A 186 44.83 -6.65 11.83
C GLY A 186 44.40 -7.76 12.78
N THR A 187 44.15 -7.39 14.02
CA THR A 187 43.84 -8.33 15.11
C THR A 187 42.35 -8.45 15.37
N SER A 188 41.93 -9.62 15.87
CA SER A 188 40.54 -9.87 16.25
C SER A 188 40.41 -10.06 17.75
N PRO A 189 39.31 -9.60 18.39
CA PRO A 189 38.97 -9.97 19.76
C PRO A 189 38.93 -11.49 19.93
N ASP A 190 39.43 -11.98 21.05
CA ASP A 190 39.44 -13.41 21.43
C ASP A 190 38.55 -13.61 22.67
N GLY A 191 37.48 -14.39 22.51
CA GLY A 191 36.53 -14.76 23.58
C GLY A 191 36.97 -15.98 24.39
N GLY A 192 38.14 -16.54 24.07
CA GLY A 192 38.69 -17.74 24.71
C GLY A 192 37.86 -19.00 24.42
N ALA A 193 38.17 -20.09 25.14
CA ALA A 193 37.55 -21.39 24.94
C ALA A 193 36.02 -21.42 25.15
N ASN A 194 35.47 -20.43 25.87
CA ASN A 194 34.04 -20.31 26.16
C ASN A 194 33.31 -19.32 25.25
N LEU A 195 34.01 -18.68 24.30
CA LEU A 195 33.44 -17.71 23.36
C LEU A 195 32.71 -16.55 24.05
N ILE A 196 33.33 -15.96 25.08
CA ILE A 196 32.77 -14.82 25.83
C ILE A 196 33.44 -13.53 25.37
N PHE A 197 32.75 -12.75 24.56
CA PHE A 197 33.14 -11.45 24.03
C PHE A 197 32.49 -10.33 24.86
N ASP A 198 32.81 -10.28 26.15
CA ASP A 198 32.33 -9.28 27.09
C ASP A 198 33.33 -8.12 27.23
N PHE A 199 33.38 -7.25 26.21
CA PHE A 199 34.27 -6.09 26.18
C PHE A 199 33.48 -4.79 26.41
N PRO A 200 33.79 -3.99 27.44
CA PRO A 200 33.09 -2.73 27.68
C PRO A 200 33.48 -1.65 26.66
N ALA A 201 32.54 -0.76 26.33
CA ALA A 201 32.78 0.46 25.57
C ALA A 201 32.50 1.68 26.46
N ASP A 202 33.50 2.54 26.67
CA ASP A 202 33.33 3.84 27.32
C ASP A 202 33.30 4.93 26.26
N LEU A 203 32.09 5.33 25.86
CA LEU A 203 31.86 6.28 24.78
C LEU A 203 32.30 7.72 25.13
N SER A 204 32.72 7.98 26.37
CA SER A 204 33.36 9.25 26.75
C SER A 204 34.83 9.34 26.33
N GLN A 205 35.43 8.21 25.94
CA GLN A 205 36.83 8.11 25.51
C GLN A 205 36.94 8.00 23.98
N GLN A 206 38.15 8.18 23.45
CA GLN A 206 38.42 8.01 22.01
C GLN A 206 38.16 6.56 21.57
N PRO A 207 37.65 6.33 20.33
CA PRO A 207 37.34 4.99 19.81
C PRO A 207 38.43 3.95 19.91
N GLY A 208 39.70 4.37 19.79
CA GLY A 208 40.84 3.48 19.95
C GLY A 208 40.95 2.78 21.32
N THR A 209 40.18 3.22 22.33
CA THR A 209 40.14 2.60 23.66
C THR A 209 39.18 1.41 23.77
N TYR A 210 38.22 1.27 22.84
CA TYR A 210 37.19 0.24 22.87
C TYR A 210 37.06 -0.54 21.55
N VAL A 211 38.14 -0.61 20.77
CA VAL A 211 38.26 -1.38 19.51
C VAL A 211 37.66 -2.78 19.63
N LYS A 212 37.93 -3.50 20.73
CA LYS A 212 37.40 -4.86 20.91
C LYS A 212 35.87 -4.92 21.00
N ALA A 213 35.25 -3.93 21.64
CA ALA A 213 33.80 -3.84 21.73
C ALA A 213 33.20 -3.50 20.35
N ALA A 214 33.81 -2.55 19.63
CA ALA A 214 33.44 -2.18 18.26
C ALA A 214 33.52 -3.37 17.29
N THR A 215 34.67 -4.06 17.21
CA THR A 215 34.84 -5.25 16.35
C THR A 215 33.89 -6.39 16.74
N THR A 216 33.56 -6.54 18.03
CA THR A 216 32.57 -7.53 18.48
C THR A 216 31.16 -7.18 18.00
N ASN A 217 30.78 -5.90 18.05
CA ASN A 217 29.49 -5.42 17.54
C ASN A 217 29.39 -5.59 16.02
N LEU A 218 30.44 -5.24 15.28
CA LEU A 218 30.54 -5.45 13.84
C LEU A 218 30.37 -6.93 13.44
N PHE A 219 31.08 -7.83 14.14
CA PHE A 219 30.96 -9.27 13.95
C PHE A 219 29.54 -9.78 14.21
N TYR A 220 28.93 -9.33 15.31
CA TYR A 220 27.58 -9.71 15.70
C TYR A 220 26.56 -9.31 14.63
N TRP A 221 26.59 -8.06 14.17
CA TRP A 221 25.63 -7.54 13.19
C TRP A 221 25.81 -8.14 11.79
N ASN A 222 27.05 -8.38 11.33
CA ASN A 222 27.27 -9.10 10.07
C ASN A 222 26.67 -10.51 10.10
N ASN A 223 26.83 -11.25 11.20
CA ASN A 223 26.22 -12.57 11.33
C ASN A 223 24.69 -12.50 11.47
N LEU A 224 24.16 -11.50 12.19
CA LEU A 224 22.72 -11.30 12.32
C LEU A 224 22.08 -11.00 10.95
N MET A 225 22.70 -10.11 10.16
CA MET A 225 22.30 -9.83 8.78
C MET A 225 22.36 -11.09 7.92
N HIS A 226 23.44 -11.87 8.00
CA HIS A 226 23.53 -13.16 7.31
C HIS A 226 22.34 -14.08 7.65
N ASP A 227 22.13 -14.34 8.93
CA ASP A 227 21.18 -15.35 9.38
C ASP A 227 19.72 -14.96 9.12
N VAL A 228 19.37 -13.68 9.27
CA VAL A 228 18.03 -13.16 8.98
C VAL A 228 17.75 -13.25 7.48
N PHE A 229 18.63 -12.70 6.65
CA PHE A 229 18.39 -12.60 5.21
C PHE A 229 18.45 -13.97 4.51
N TYR A 230 19.16 -14.94 5.09
CA TYR A 230 19.10 -16.34 4.67
C TYR A 230 17.65 -16.86 4.65
N GLN A 231 16.84 -16.54 5.66
CA GLN A 231 15.44 -17.00 5.76
C GLN A 231 14.55 -16.43 4.65
N PHE A 232 14.86 -15.23 4.17
CA PHE A 232 14.12 -14.54 3.10
C PHE A 232 14.68 -14.87 1.71
N GLY A 233 15.69 -15.74 1.64
CA GLY A 233 16.21 -16.30 0.41
C GLY A 233 17.47 -15.61 -0.13
N PHE A 234 18.21 -14.85 0.68
CA PHE A 234 19.62 -14.59 0.41
C PHE A 234 20.46 -15.77 0.92
N ASP A 235 20.31 -16.90 0.23
CA ASP A 235 20.90 -18.19 0.57
C ASP A 235 22.10 -18.51 -0.34
N GLU A 236 22.67 -19.70 -0.16
CA GLU A 236 23.84 -20.17 -0.93
C GLU A 236 23.60 -20.18 -2.45
N VAL A 237 22.40 -20.55 -2.89
CA VAL A 237 22.04 -20.57 -4.32
C VAL A 237 22.01 -19.15 -4.89
N SER A 238 21.58 -18.20 -4.06
CA SER A 238 21.45 -16.79 -4.41
C SER A 238 22.77 -16.01 -4.22
N GLY A 239 23.87 -16.71 -3.87
CA GLY A 239 25.20 -16.14 -3.68
C GLY A 239 25.31 -15.30 -2.42
N ASN A 240 24.90 -15.85 -1.29
CA ASN A 240 25.21 -15.27 0.02
C ASN A 240 26.71 -15.31 0.34
N PHE A 241 27.14 -14.63 1.41
CA PHE A 241 28.55 -14.57 1.81
C PHE A 241 28.84 -15.66 2.85
N GLN A 242 29.49 -16.74 2.43
CA GLN A 242 29.88 -17.83 3.32
C GLN A 242 31.19 -18.50 2.89
N HIS A 243 32.02 -18.87 3.87
CA HIS A 243 33.24 -19.62 3.61
C HIS A 243 32.93 -21.02 3.07
N THR A 244 31.97 -21.71 3.70
CA THR A 244 31.52 -23.04 3.33
C THR A 244 30.02 -23.00 3.05
N ASN A 245 29.64 -23.46 1.85
CA ASN A 245 28.25 -23.66 1.46
C ASN A 245 27.83 -25.11 1.79
N PHE A 246 26.97 -25.26 2.79
CA PHE A 246 26.59 -26.58 3.33
C PHE A 246 25.58 -27.32 2.45
N SER A 247 24.81 -26.61 1.61
CA SER A 247 23.96 -27.22 0.58
C SER A 247 24.77 -27.74 -0.61
N GLY A 248 26.01 -27.26 -0.77
CA GLY A 248 26.86 -27.52 -1.93
C GLY A 248 26.43 -26.80 -3.22
N GLN A 249 25.53 -25.82 -3.12
CA GLN A 249 25.17 -24.89 -4.19
C GLN A 249 25.88 -23.54 -4.00
N GLY A 250 25.89 -22.69 -5.02
CA GLY A 250 26.66 -21.44 -5.03
C GLY A 250 28.17 -21.65 -5.00
N GLN A 251 28.92 -20.58 -4.77
CA GLN A 251 30.37 -20.58 -4.61
C GLN A 251 30.74 -19.97 -3.26
N GLY A 252 31.18 -20.82 -2.32
CA GLY A 252 31.71 -20.34 -1.05
C GLY A 252 33.13 -19.77 -1.16
N LEU A 253 33.81 -19.67 -0.02
CA LEU A 253 35.09 -18.97 0.22
C LEU A 253 34.95 -17.45 0.16
N ASP A 254 33.75 -16.93 0.44
CA ASP A 254 33.43 -15.53 0.28
C ASP A 254 32.77 -14.88 1.51
N ALA A 255 33.06 -15.41 2.70
CA ALA A 255 32.74 -14.75 3.96
C ALA A 255 33.13 -13.26 3.93
N VAL A 256 32.32 -12.39 4.52
CA VAL A 256 32.59 -10.95 4.56
C VAL A 256 33.86 -10.69 5.36
N MET A 257 34.75 -9.88 4.80
CA MET A 257 35.92 -9.33 5.48
C MET A 257 35.50 -7.99 6.10
N ALA A 258 35.31 -7.93 7.41
CA ALA A 258 34.74 -6.76 8.08
C ALA A 258 35.81 -6.03 8.90
N GLU A 259 36.15 -4.82 8.48
CA GLU A 259 37.27 -4.02 8.99
C GLU A 259 36.73 -2.92 9.92
N ALA A 260 37.02 -3.07 11.21
CA ALA A 260 36.60 -2.14 12.25
C ALA A 260 37.60 -1.00 12.43
N GLN A 261 37.09 0.21 12.63
CA GLN A 261 37.85 1.45 12.76
C GLN A 261 38.95 1.60 11.71
N ASP A 262 38.61 1.29 10.46
CA ASP A 262 39.55 1.26 9.35
C ASP A 262 40.22 2.65 9.18
N GLY A 263 41.55 2.67 9.13
CA GLY A 263 42.37 3.88 9.03
C GLY A 263 42.48 4.45 7.60
N GLY A 264 41.91 3.77 6.61
CA GLY A 264 41.87 4.17 5.20
C GLY A 264 40.89 5.32 4.92
N GLY A 265 39.96 5.63 5.83
CA GLY A 265 38.96 6.68 5.67
C GLY A 265 38.40 7.24 6.97
N THR A 266 37.58 8.30 6.87
CA THR A 266 36.76 8.84 7.96
C THR A 266 35.42 9.37 7.42
N ASN A 267 34.41 9.51 8.29
CA ASN A 267 33.08 10.07 7.98
C ASN A 267 32.37 9.38 6.81
N ASN A 268 32.53 8.06 6.74
CA ASN A 268 32.12 7.22 5.63
C ASN A 268 32.06 5.76 6.13
N ALA A 269 31.59 4.84 5.31
CA ALA A 269 31.83 3.41 5.37
C ALA A 269 31.75 2.87 3.94
N ASN A 270 32.20 1.65 3.64
CA ASN A 270 31.98 1.13 2.30
C ASN A 270 31.87 -0.39 2.28
N PHE A 271 31.29 -0.90 1.20
CA PHE A 271 31.21 -2.32 0.91
C PHE A 271 31.62 -2.64 -0.52
N LEU A 272 32.68 -3.43 -0.67
CA LEU A 272 33.06 -4.06 -1.93
C LEU A 272 32.30 -5.38 -2.08
N THR A 273 31.40 -5.44 -3.06
CA THR A 273 30.72 -6.69 -3.43
C THR A 273 31.25 -7.19 -4.74
N LEU A 274 31.88 -8.37 -4.77
CA LEU A 274 32.29 -9.02 -6.02
C LEU A 274 31.37 -10.22 -6.34
N GLN A 275 31.66 -10.90 -7.45
CA GLN A 275 30.95 -12.11 -7.86
C GLN A 275 31.01 -13.19 -6.77
N ASP A 276 30.02 -14.06 -6.77
CA ASP A 276 29.94 -15.24 -5.90
C ASP A 276 31.23 -16.06 -5.88
N GLY A 277 31.69 -16.42 -4.69
CA GLY A 277 32.97 -17.07 -4.44
C GLY A 277 34.18 -16.14 -4.25
N ILE A 278 33.95 -14.82 -4.24
CA ILE A 278 34.96 -13.82 -3.85
C ILE A 278 34.46 -13.05 -2.63
N PRO A 279 35.26 -12.99 -1.54
CA PRO A 279 34.88 -12.29 -0.31
C PRO A 279 34.36 -10.88 -0.58
N GLY A 280 33.20 -10.57 0.01
CA GLY A 280 32.80 -9.18 0.21
C GLY A 280 33.71 -8.52 1.24
N ARG A 281 33.88 -7.20 1.16
CA ARG A 281 34.66 -6.47 2.18
C ARG A 281 33.93 -5.22 2.63
N MET A 282 33.76 -5.10 3.94
CA MET A 282 33.14 -3.98 4.62
C MET A 282 34.20 -3.19 5.37
N GLN A 283 34.28 -1.89 5.14
CA GLN A 283 35.22 -0.99 5.82
C GLN A 283 34.44 0.04 6.62
N MET A 284 34.52 -0.05 7.95
CA MET A 284 33.82 0.85 8.86
C MET A 284 34.79 1.91 9.36
N TYR A 285 34.46 3.19 9.16
CA TYR A 285 35.36 4.28 9.55
C TYR A 285 34.91 5.01 10.81
N LEU A 286 35.86 5.73 11.40
CA LEU A 286 35.58 6.70 12.44
C LEU A 286 34.99 7.98 11.85
N TRP A 287 34.10 8.60 12.60
CA TRP A 287 33.40 9.82 12.23
C TRP A 287 33.93 10.96 13.07
N THR A 288 34.58 11.92 12.42
CA THR A 288 34.99 13.15 13.06
C THR A 288 33.74 13.83 13.59
N SER A 289 33.76 14.24 14.85
CA SER A 289 32.67 15.03 15.44
C SER A 289 32.67 16.40 14.76
N ALA A 290 32.06 16.50 13.58
CA ALA A 290 31.90 17.70 12.77
C ALA A 290 30.85 18.63 13.40
N GLN A 291 31.02 18.89 14.70
CA GLN A 291 30.10 19.71 15.47
C GLN A 291 30.44 21.17 15.26
N PRO A 292 29.44 22.02 14.95
CA PRO A 292 29.59 23.46 15.02
C PRO A 292 30.12 23.84 16.39
N ALA A 293 31.26 24.51 16.43
CA ALA A 293 31.83 25.09 17.63
C ALA A 293 32.32 26.50 17.34
N GLU A 294 32.52 27.32 18.36
CA GLU A 294 33.27 28.57 18.19
C GLU A 294 34.73 28.23 17.92
N LEU A 295 35.08 28.11 16.63
CA LEU A 295 36.42 27.73 16.18
C LEU A 295 37.25 28.93 15.75
N LEU A 296 36.60 30.05 15.39
CA LEU A 296 37.24 31.26 14.90
C LEU A 296 36.97 32.42 15.86
N PHE A 297 38.03 32.99 16.43
CA PHE A 297 37.95 34.13 17.34
C PHE A 297 38.61 35.35 16.71
N ILE A 298 37.81 36.30 16.26
CA ILE A 298 38.30 37.54 15.65
C ILE A 298 38.67 38.54 16.73
N THR A 299 39.89 39.09 16.64
CA THR A 299 40.43 40.06 17.59
C THR A 299 40.44 41.49 17.05
N SER A 300 40.48 41.67 15.74
CA SER A 300 40.46 42.97 15.06
C SER A 300 39.86 42.85 13.66
N PRO A 301 39.10 43.86 13.17
CA PRO A 301 38.73 45.10 13.83
C PRO A 301 37.58 44.92 14.85
N ALA A 302 37.47 45.81 15.83
CA ALA A 302 36.50 45.69 16.93
C ALA A 302 35.03 45.56 16.50
N ALA A 303 34.68 46.03 15.30
CA ALA A 303 33.33 45.95 14.75
C ALA A 303 32.88 44.51 14.41
N VAL A 304 33.83 43.59 14.19
CA VAL A 304 33.57 42.16 13.90
C VAL A 304 34.33 41.25 14.88
N ALA A 305 34.71 41.77 16.05
CA ALA A 305 35.37 40.96 17.07
C ALA A 305 34.37 40.04 17.77
N GLY A 306 34.78 38.79 18.04
CA GLY A 306 33.92 37.78 18.65
C GLY A 306 34.26 36.36 18.21
N GLY A 307 33.61 35.39 18.85
CA GLY A 307 33.60 33.99 18.43
C GLY A 307 32.65 33.78 17.26
N TYR A 308 33.08 32.96 16.29
CA TYR A 308 32.31 32.58 15.12
C TYR A 308 32.20 31.07 15.07
N MET A 309 30.97 30.60 14.86
CA MET A 309 30.68 29.20 14.70
C MET A 309 31.29 28.70 13.40
N GLY A 310 32.04 27.60 13.49
CA GLY A 310 32.59 26.90 12.35
C GLY A 310 32.59 25.40 12.57
N ILE A 311 32.77 24.67 11.48
CA ILE A 311 32.97 23.23 11.49
C ILE A 311 34.38 22.96 10.99
N GLU A 312 35.09 22.09 11.68
CA GLU A 312 36.43 21.67 11.28
C GLU A 312 36.39 20.71 10.10
N ALA A 313 37.38 20.78 9.23
CA ALA A 313 37.50 19.82 8.13
C ALA A 313 37.78 18.41 8.67
N ALA A 314 37.33 17.39 7.94
CA ALA A 314 37.67 16.00 8.21
C ALA A 314 39.15 15.68 7.91
N PHE A 315 39.86 16.60 7.26
CA PHE A 315 41.25 16.51 6.87
C PHE A 315 42.05 17.69 7.45
N GLY A 316 43.38 17.63 7.36
CA GLY A 316 44.22 18.67 7.93
C GLY A 316 44.57 18.42 9.38
N LYS A 317 45.36 19.34 9.95
CA LYS A 317 45.78 19.23 11.35
C LYS A 317 44.63 19.64 12.28
N PRO A 318 44.25 18.80 13.27
CA PRO A 318 43.23 19.18 14.24
C PRO A 318 43.59 20.44 15.04
N LEU A 319 42.59 21.28 15.30
CA LEU A 319 42.67 22.43 16.18
C LEU A 319 42.71 21.97 17.64
N ASP A 320 43.62 22.56 18.38
CA ASP A 320 43.76 22.39 19.83
C ASP A 320 43.59 23.75 20.54
N GLU A 321 43.79 23.74 21.86
CA GLU A 321 43.72 24.96 22.68
C GLU A 321 44.88 25.94 22.39
N THR A 322 45.98 25.47 21.78
CA THR A 322 47.11 26.33 21.37
C THR A 322 46.65 27.29 20.27
N GLY A 323 45.91 26.74 19.30
CA GLY A 323 45.36 27.48 18.17
C GLY A 323 46.40 28.03 17.19
N VAL A 324 45.90 28.65 16.12
CA VAL A 324 46.68 29.33 15.07
C VAL A 324 46.19 30.77 14.95
N SER A 325 47.03 31.72 15.38
CA SER A 325 46.75 33.15 15.24
C SER A 325 47.43 33.74 14.01
N GLY A 326 46.77 34.69 13.35
CA GLY A 326 47.33 35.37 12.19
C GLY A 326 46.41 36.46 11.65
N SER A 327 46.92 37.22 10.67
CA SER A 327 46.05 38.09 9.87
C SER A 327 45.24 37.22 8.92
N ILE A 328 43.99 37.59 8.65
CA ILE A 328 43.12 36.86 7.74
C ILE A 328 43.12 37.59 6.40
N VAL A 329 43.48 36.88 5.33
CA VAL A 329 43.67 37.44 3.98
C VAL A 329 42.84 36.62 3.00
N LEU A 330 42.04 37.30 2.17
CA LEU A 330 41.26 36.66 1.11
C LEU A 330 42.20 36.11 0.03
N ALA A 331 42.00 34.86 -0.37
CA ALA A 331 42.74 34.23 -1.46
C ALA A 331 42.46 34.91 -2.81
N ASP A 332 43.43 34.86 -3.72
CA ASP A 332 43.26 35.28 -5.12
C ASP A 332 43.65 34.14 -6.09
N PRO A 333 42.69 33.53 -6.80
CA PRO A 333 41.26 33.88 -6.84
C PRO A 333 40.52 33.52 -5.54
N ALA A 334 39.42 34.24 -5.27
CA ALA A 334 38.65 34.09 -4.03
C ALA A 334 38.11 32.68 -3.81
N ASN A 335 37.78 31.95 -4.88
CA ASN A 335 37.33 30.57 -4.81
C ASN A 335 38.48 29.57 -4.52
N GLY A 336 39.73 30.02 -4.46
CA GLY A 336 40.91 29.19 -4.17
C GLY A 336 41.30 28.21 -5.28
N CYS A 337 40.65 28.30 -6.45
CA CYS A 337 40.89 27.40 -7.58
C CYS A 337 41.86 28.04 -8.56
N SER A 338 42.99 27.39 -8.87
CA SER A 338 44.10 28.06 -9.57
C SER A 338 43.88 28.36 -11.07
N GLY A 339 42.68 28.12 -11.63
CA GLY A 339 42.33 28.47 -13.03
C GLY A 339 43.14 27.74 -14.11
N ALA A 340 44.00 26.80 -13.75
CA ALA A 340 44.67 25.90 -14.68
C ALA A 340 43.75 24.69 -14.98
N PRO A 341 43.79 24.13 -16.21
CA PRO A 341 43.09 22.88 -16.49
C PRO A 341 43.57 21.79 -15.54
N ALA A 342 42.66 20.89 -15.13
CA ALA A 342 42.93 19.76 -14.25
C ALA A 342 44.28 19.12 -14.58
N LEU A 343 45.24 19.26 -13.65
CA LEU A 343 46.61 18.85 -13.87
C LEU A 343 46.74 17.33 -13.66
N PRO A 344 47.63 16.65 -14.39
CA PRO A 344 47.87 15.22 -14.20
C PRO A 344 48.42 14.89 -12.80
N ALA A 345 48.12 13.69 -12.31
CA ALA A 345 48.57 13.18 -11.03
C ALA A 345 50.10 13.33 -10.86
N GLY A 346 50.52 13.98 -9.77
CA GLY A 346 51.92 14.33 -9.48
C GLY A 346 52.33 15.77 -9.84
N SER A 347 51.38 16.63 -10.24
CA SER A 347 51.67 18.04 -10.57
C SER A 347 51.63 18.97 -9.35
N VAL A 348 52.54 19.95 -9.37
CA VAL A 348 52.90 20.85 -8.27
C VAL A 348 51.73 21.72 -7.81
N VAL A 349 51.54 21.79 -6.49
CA VAL A 349 50.63 22.70 -5.80
C VAL A 349 50.83 24.13 -6.31
N VAL A 350 49.75 24.77 -6.78
CA VAL A 350 49.84 26.12 -7.34
C VAL A 350 49.50 27.13 -6.24
N PRO A 351 50.47 27.94 -5.78
CA PRO A 351 50.16 28.97 -4.79
C PRO A 351 49.19 30.00 -5.38
N PHE A 352 48.33 30.57 -4.54
CA PHE A 352 47.49 31.72 -4.85
C PHE A 352 48.31 32.87 -5.46
N THR A 353 47.66 33.66 -6.32
CA THR A 353 48.26 34.82 -7.01
C THR A 353 48.81 35.84 -6.00
N ASN A 354 48.16 35.97 -4.84
CA ASN A 354 48.58 36.82 -3.74
C ASN A 354 49.39 36.09 -2.65
N GLN A 355 50.18 35.06 -3.03
CA GLN A 355 51.02 34.26 -2.13
C GLN A 355 51.80 35.08 -1.10
N GLU A 356 52.43 36.19 -1.50
CA GLU A 356 53.22 37.02 -0.58
C GLU A 356 52.39 37.59 0.58
N GLN A 357 51.08 37.80 0.38
CA GLN A 357 50.16 38.28 1.42
C GLN A 357 49.66 37.14 2.32
N ILE A 358 49.55 35.93 1.77
CA ILE A 358 49.04 34.73 2.45
C ILE A 358 50.13 34.05 3.30
N ASN A 359 51.39 34.15 2.89
CA ASN A 359 52.52 33.53 3.58
C ASN A 359 52.62 33.98 5.05
N GLY A 360 52.49 33.03 5.99
CA GLY A 360 52.49 33.27 7.44
C GLY A 360 51.14 33.72 8.02
N ASN A 361 50.10 33.85 7.19
CA ASN A 361 48.77 34.34 7.53
C ASN A 361 47.70 33.26 7.31
N ILE A 362 46.47 33.54 7.73
CA ILE A 362 45.31 32.65 7.59
C ILE A 362 44.61 32.98 6.28
N ALA A 363 44.42 31.99 5.41
CA ALA A 363 43.74 32.18 4.13
C ALA A 363 42.23 32.11 4.30
N LEU A 364 41.50 33.10 3.80
CA LEU A 364 40.04 33.08 3.67
C LEU A 364 39.69 32.75 2.22
N VAL A 365 38.87 31.73 2.00
CA VAL A 365 38.55 31.18 0.67
C VAL A 365 37.04 31.00 0.55
N ASP A 366 36.46 31.37 -0.58
CA ASP A 366 35.06 31.09 -0.89
C ASP A 366 34.89 29.65 -1.40
N ARG A 367 33.81 28.98 -0.95
CA ARG A 367 33.36 27.71 -1.56
C ARG A 367 33.06 27.95 -3.05
N GLY A 368 33.50 27.03 -3.90
CA GLY A 368 33.45 27.19 -5.36
C GLY A 368 33.77 25.90 -6.08
N GLU A 369 34.22 26.00 -7.33
CA GLU A 369 34.23 24.90 -8.33
C GLU A 369 35.25 23.76 -8.08
N CYS A 370 36.32 24.00 -7.31
CA CYS A 370 37.32 22.98 -6.97
C CYS A 370 37.12 22.38 -5.57
N SER A 371 37.74 21.22 -5.31
CA SER A 371 37.58 20.46 -4.06
C SER A 371 38.09 21.22 -2.82
N PHE A 372 37.60 20.85 -1.64
CA PHE A 372 38.05 21.46 -0.39
C PHE A 372 39.52 21.17 -0.08
N ILE A 373 40.01 19.97 -0.41
CA ILE A 373 41.42 19.61 -0.29
C ILE A 373 42.27 20.47 -1.21
N GLU A 374 41.87 20.67 -2.46
CA GLU A 374 42.62 21.51 -3.40
C GLU A 374 42.78 22.93 -2.86
N LYS A 375 41.70 23.52 -2.33
CA LYS A 375 41.75 24.86 -1.69
C LYS A 375 42.75 24.89 -0.54
N ALA A 376 42.72 23.88 0.33
CA ALA A 376 43.60 23.79 1.49
C ALA A 376 45.06 23.56 1.10
N LEU A 377 45.33 22.72 0.09
CA LEU A 377 46.66 22.50 -0.46
C LEU A 377 47.21 23.77 -1.12
N ASN A 378 46.41 24.46 -1.93
CA ASN A 378 46.81 25.73 -2.56
C ASN A 378 47.13 26.80 -1.50
N ALA A 379 46.32 26.90 -0.44
CA ALA A 379 46.60 27.76 0.71
C ALA A 379 47.91 27.37 1.41
N GLN A 380 48.12 26.08 1.66
CA GLN A 380 49.34 25.54 2.25
C GLN A 380 50.58 25.85 1.41
N ALA A 381 50.52 25.70 0.08
CA ALA A 381 51.63 26.07 -0.81
C ALA A 381 51.86 27.58 -0.89
N SER A 382 50.83 28.38 -0.67
CA SER A 382 50.97 29.82 -0.46
C SER A 382 51.60 30.20 0.88
N GLY A 383 51.89 29.23 1.75
CA GLY A 383 52.46 29.45 3.07
C GLY A 383 51.43 29.85 4.13
N ALA A 384 50.14 29.60 3.89
CA ALA A 384 49.11 29.84 4.89
C ALA A 384 49.35 28.98 6.14
N THR A 385 49.03 29.52 7.32
CA THR A 385 49.12 28.79 8.59
C THR A 385 47.83 28.06 8.95
N ALA A 386 46.70 28.48 8.38
CA ALA A 386 45.40 27.82 8.42
C ALA A 386 44.52 28.32 7.27
N VAL A 387 43.41 27.63 7.00
CA VAL A 387 42.42 28.02 5.98
C VAL A 387 41.00 28.11 6.57
N ILE A 388 40.28 29.16 6.19
CA ILE A 388 38.85 29.37 6.49
C ILE A 388 38.10 29.34 5.17
N VAL A 389 37.19 28.39 5.00
CA VAL A 389 36.32 28.29 3.83
C VAL A 389 34.95 28.89 4.15
N VAL A 390 34.44 29.75 3.29
CA VAL A 390 33.12 30.39 3.43
C VAL A 390 32.10 29.63 2.59
N ASN A 391 31.01 29.17 3.22
CA ASN A 391 29.93 28.50 2.50
C ASN A 391 29.25 29.46 1.50
N ASN A 392 28.63 28.92 0.44
CA ASN A 392 27.99 29.70 -0.62
C ASN A 392 26.45 29.64 -0.60
N ILE A 393 25.84 28.87 0.31
CA ILE A 393 24.39 28.72 0.46
C ILE A 393 23.88 29.63 1.59
N ALA A 394 22.93 30.53 1.28
CA ALA A 394 22.30 31.39 2.28
C ALA A 394 21.39 30.57 3.21
N GLY A 395 21.51 30.76 4.52
CA GLY A 395 20.81 29.96 5.54
C GLY A 395 21.28 28.50 5.66
N GLY A 396 22.30 28.09 4.88
CA GLY A 396 22.82 26.72 4.85
C GLY A 396 23.83 26.39 5.96
N GLY A 397 24.15 27.34 6.84
CA GLY A 397 25.13 27.14 7.92
C GLY A 397 26.55 26.84 7.44
N ALA A 398 27.42 26.41 8.37
CA ALA A 398 28.70 25.79 8.03
C ALA A 398 28.48 24.28 7.81
N LEU A 399 29.29 23.65 6.96
CA LEU A 399 29.23 22.22 6.66
C LEU A 399 30.57 21.57 6.98
N SER A 400 30.55 20.28 7.29
CA SER A 400 31.78 19.48 7.38
C SER A 400 32.45 19.42 6.01
N MET A 401 33.74 19.77 5.94
CA MET A 401 34.52 19.62 4.72
C MET A 401 35.12 18.22 4.70
N GLY A 402 34.47 17.31 3.98
CA GLY A 402 35.02 15.99 3.67
C GLY A 402 36.17 16.07 2.66
N GLY A 403 36.95 14.99 2.56
CA GLY A 403 38.06 14.87 1.62
C GLY A 403 38.30 13.44 1.16
N ASP A 404 39.05 13.30 0.06
CA ASP A 404 39.60 12.02 -0.44
C ASP A 404 40.94 11.67 0.25
N GLU A 405 41.59 10.61 -0.23
CA GLU A 405 42.89 10.10 0.23
C GLU A 405 44.02 11.16 0.27
N THR A 406 43.92 12.24 -0.51
CA THR A 406 44.90 13.32 -0.53
C THR A 406 44.74 14.30 0.63
N GLY A 407 43.65 14.19 1.41
CA GLY A 407 43.42 14.99 2.62
C GLY A 407 44.54 14.86 3.66
N ASN A 408 45.19 13.70 3.73
CA ASN A 408 46.36 13.45 4.58
C ASN A 408 47.58 14.31 4.22
N LEU A 409 47.61 14.92 3.04
CA LEU A 409 48.67 15.83 2.60
C LEU A 409 48.46 17.28 3.10
N VAL A 410 47.28 17.59 3.63
CA VAL A 410 46.99 18.87 4.27
C VAL A 410 47.54 18.82 5.70
N LEU A 411 48.49 19.70 6.01
CA LEU A 411 49.19 19.76 7.31
C LEU A 411 48.79 20.99 8.13
N ILE A 412 47.97 21.88 7.56
CA ILE A 412 47.43 23.08 8.22
C ILE A 412 45.98 22.84 8.68
N PRO A 413 45.51 23.50 9.73
CA PRO A 413 44.10 23.43 10.12
C PRO A 413 43.18 24.07 9.09
N ALA A 414 41.99 23.49 8.92
CA ALA A 414 40.98 23.96 7.98
C ALA A 414 39.60 23.97 8.67
N ILE A 415 38.86 25.07 8.53
CA ILE A 415 37.48 25.18 9.02
C ILE A 415 36.56 25.77 7.95
N MET A 416 35.27 25.48 8.03
CA MET A 416 34.22 26.17 7.29
C MET A 416 33.38 27.05 8.21
N ILE A 417 32.97 28.21 7.72
CA ILE A 417 32.00 29.11 8.36
C ILE A 417 30.79 29.36 7.46
N SER A 418 29.70 29.86 8.04
CA SER A 418 28.48 30.21 7.32
C SER A 418 28.74 31.28 6.25
N LYS A 419 27.86 31.33 5.24
CA LYS A 419 27.90 32.38 4.22
C LYS A 419 27.76 33.76 4.85
N GLU A 420 26.84 33.90 5.79
CA GLU A 420 26.50 35.15 6.45
C GLU A 420 27.68 35.69 7.25
N ASP A 421 28.39 34.82 7.97
CA ASP A 421 29.56 35.22 8.74
C ASP A 421 30.77 35.49 7.84
N GLY A 422 30.97 34.67 6.80
CA GLY A 422 32.02 34.93 5.82
C GLY A 422 31.83 36.25 5.06
N ASP A 423 30.60 36.61 4.69
CA ASP A 423 30.31 37.91 4.05
C ASP A 423 30.55 39.09 5.01
N LYS A 424 30.22 38.95 6.31
CA LYS A 424 30.58 39.94 7.34
C LYS A 424 32.10 40.13 7.45
N LEU A 425 32.86 39.04 7.48
CA LEU A 425 34.33 39.08 7.58
C LEU A 425 34.97 39.66 6.31
N LYS A 426 34.48 39.28 5.12
CA LYS A 426 34.95 39.83 3.84
C LYS A 426 34.77 41.35 3.76
N ALA A 427 33.65 41.88 4.26
CA ALA A 427 33.42 43.33 4.33
C ALA A 427 34.43 44.06 5.25
N ALA A 428 34.99 43.37 6.25
CA ALA A 428 35.94 43.93 7.21
C ALA A 428 37.42 43.82 6.78
N LEU A 429 37.75 43.09 5.71
CA LEU A 429 39.14 42.86 5.27
C LEU A 429 39.94 44.15 5.02
N THR A 430 39.29 45.20 4.53
CA THR A 430 39.92 46.51 4.25
C THR A 430 40.41 47.25 5.50
N GLN A 431 39.97 46.82 6.69
CA GLN A 431 40.34 47.41 7.98
C GLN A 431 41.46 46.62 8.71
N GLY A 432 41.97 45.54 8.10
CA GLY A 432 42.95 44.64 8.72
C GLY A 432 42.27 43.65 9.66
N LEU A 433 41.92 42.48 9.12
CA LEU A 433 41.26 41.39 9.85
C LEU A 433 42.32 40.49 10.50
N SER A 434 42.16 40.18 11.78
CA SER A 434 43.04 39.24 12.50
C SER A 434 42.24 38.42 13.49
N GLY A 435 42.64 37.16 13.65
CA GLY A 435 41.95 36.23 14.50
C GLY A 435 42.80 35.03 14.87
N THR A 436 42.19 34.14 15.66
CA THR A 436 42.78 32.87 16.07
C THR A 436 41.80 31.75 15.76
N LEU A 437 42.27 30.71 15.08
CA LEU A 437 41.56 29.44 15.00
C LEU A 437 41.99 28.59 16.19
N ARG A 438 41.06 28.19 17.06
CA ARG A 438 41.36 27.32 18.20
C ARG A 438 40.11 26.56 18.62
N ARG A 439 40.29 25.45 19.34
CA ARG A 439 39.19 24.69 19.93
C ARG A 439 39.35 24.66 21.45
N GLU A 440 38.47 25.37 22.16
CA GLU A 440 38.43 25.35 23.63
C GLU A 440 37.77 24.05 24.13
N GLY A 441 38.37 23.35 25.11
CA GLY A 441 37.81 22.13 25.69
C GLY A 441 38.31 20.81 25.09
N GLY A 442 39.31 20.84 24.20
CA GLY A 442 39.90 19.66 23.55
C GLY A 442 39.10 19.13 22.36
N VAL A 443 39.64 18.10 21.69
CA VAL A 443 38.94 17.40 20.58
C VAL A 443 37.96 16.40 21.19
N PRO A 444 36.64 16.54 20.96
CA PRO A 444 35.67 15.53 21.39
C PRO A 444 36.05 14.15 20.86
N PRO A 445 35.66 13.06 21.55
CA PRO A 445 35.75 11.73 20.98
C PRO A 445 35.09 11.67 19.61
N MET A 446 35.80 11.08 18.64
CA MET A 446 35.17 10.70 17.37
C MET A 446 34.03 9.73 17.65
N LYS A 447 33.02 9.73 16.78
CA LYS A 447 31.98 8.71 16.80
C LYS A 447 32.47 7.50 16.02
N ASP A 448 32.09 6.32 16.48
CA ASP A 448 32.53 5.06 15.90
C ASP A 448 31.42 4.48 15.01
N GLY A 449 31.68 4.35 13.70
CA GLY A 449 30.72 3.78 12.75
C GLY A 449 30.40 2.31 13.06
N ASP A 450 31.30 1.58 13.70
CA ASP A 450 31.11 0.20 14.14
C ASP A 450 30.05 0.03 15.24
N LEU A 451 29.55 1.14 15.79
CA LEU A 451 28.48 1.17 16.78
C LEU A 451 27.17 1.75 16.22
N ASP A 452 27.13 2.13 14.94
CA ASP A 452 25.92 2.52 14.23
C ASP A 452 25.44 1.34 13.38
N ASN A 453 24.53 0.54 13.95
CA ASN A 453 24.01 -0.66 13.33
C ASN A 453 23.17 -0.36 12.07
N GLY A 454 22.65 0.87 11.95
CA GLY A 454 22.01 1.34 10.71
C GLY A 454 23.02 1.40 9.56
N ILE A 455 24.22 1.91 9.81
CA ILE A 455 25.33 1.93 8.84
C ILE A 455 25.82 0.51 8.55
N ILE A 456 26.05 -0.33 9.57
CA ILE A 456 26.50 -1.72 9.33
C ILE A 456 25.50 -2.50 8.44
N ALA A 457 24.21 -2.36 8.73
CA ALA A 457 23.15 -2.99 7.94
C ALA A 457 23.04 -2.39 6.53
N HIS A 458 23.30 -1.08 6.38
CA HIS A 458 23.39 -0.40 5.09
C HIS A 458 24.50 -1.02 4.23
N GLU A 459 25.72 -1.11 4.76
CA GLU A 459 26.87 -1.66 4.04
C GLU A 459 26.64 -3.11 3.61
N TYR A 460 26.14 -3.95 4.52
CA TYR A 460 25.79 -5.33 4.19
C TYR A 460 24.68 -5.41 3.12
N GLY A 461 23.79 -4.40 3.12
CA GLY A 461 22.74 -4.21 2.13
C GLY A 461 23.25 -4.02 0.70
N HIS A 462 24.41 -3.41 0.50
CA HIS A 462 25.07 -3.36 -0.80
C HIS A 462 25.46 -4.76 -1.28
N GLY A 463 25.97 -5.58 -0.35
CA GLY A 463 26.25 -6.99 -0.57
C GLY A 463 25.04 -7.77 -1.07
N ILE A 464 23.93 -7.68 -0.34
CA ILE A 464 22.66 -8.36 -0.68
C ILE A 464 22.14 -7.89 -2.04
N SER A 465 21.98 -6.58 -2.21
CA SER A 465 21.35 -6.00 -3.40
C SER A 465 22.17 -6.26 -4.68
N THR A 466 23.51 -6.18 -4.58
CA THR A 466 24.41 -6.42 -5.72
C THR A 466 24.48 -7.89 -6.11
N ARG A 467 24.54 -8.83 -5.14
CA ARG A 467 24.55 -10.28 -5.43
C ARG A 467 23.24 -10.77 -6.04
N LEU A 468 22.10 -10.22 -5.59
CA LEU A 468 20.78 -10.64 -6.06
C LEU A 468 20.42 -10.05 -7.43
N THR A 469 20.75 -8.78 -7.69
CA THR A 469 20.38 -8.10 -8.94
C THR A 469 21.13 -8.69 -10.13
N GLY A 470 20.41 -9.21 -11.13
CA GLY A 470 21.01 -9.88 -12.29
C GLY A 470 21.63 -11.26 -11.98
N GLY A 471 21.62 -11.67 -10.72
CA GLY A 471 22.12 -12.95 -10.22
C GLY A 471 23.60 -12.95 -9.78
N PRO A 472 24.01 -13.97 -9.00
CA PRO A 472 25.24 -13.96 -8.20
C PRO A 472 26.56 -13.96 -9.01
N SER A 473 26.50 -14.25 -10.31
CA SER A 473 27.67 -14.27 -11.20
C SER A 473 27.96 -12.94 -11.92
N THR A 474 27.12 -11.93 -11.72
CA THR A 474 27.25 -10.62 -12.39
C THR A 474 27.05 -9.50 -11.38
N GLN A 475 27.48 -8.29 -11.73
CA GLN A 475 27.12 -7.07 -11.00
C GLN A 475 26.28 -6.21 -11.92
N CYS A 476 25.12 -5.79 -11.42
CA CYS A 476 24.07 -5.22 -12.26
C CYS A 476 23.39 -3.98 -11.69
N LEU A 477 23.75 -3.54 -10.49
CA LEU A 477 23.33 -2.24 -9.96
C LEU A 477 24.26 -1.15 -10.49
N SER A 478 23.95 -0.65 -11.68
CA SER A 478 24.65 0.44 -12.34
C SER A 478 23.65 1.36 -13.04
N GLY A 479 24.06 2.58 -13.38
CA GLY A 479 23.17 3.61 -13.93
C GLY A 479 22.95 4.76 -12.95
N GLN A 480 22.25 5.80 -13.39
CA GLN A 480 21.96 6.98 -12.55
C GLN A 480 20.73 6.77 -11.67
N GLU A 481 19.74 6.02 -12.15
CA GLU A 481 18.53 5.65 -11.40
C GLU A 481 18.71 4.41 -10.50
N GLN A 482 19.93 3.88 -10.40
CA GLN A 482 20.17 2.62 -9.72
C GLN A 482 19.74 2.66 -8.25
N GLY A 483 19.20 1.54 -7.79
CA GLY A 483 18.57 1.45 -6.49
C GLY A 483 19.48 1.26 -5.27
N GLY A 484 20.71 0.79 -5.43
CA GLY A 484 21.52 0.16 -4.36
C GLY A 484 21.46 0.84 -2.99
N GLU A 485 21.69 2.16 -2.96
CA GLU A 485 21.60 3.01 -1.76
C GLU A 485 20.26 2.92 -1.02
N GLY A 486 19.16 2.93 -1.78
CA GLY A 486 17.82 2.86 -1.20
C GLY A 486 17.47 1.48 -0.64
N TRP A 487 18.10 0.42 -1.16
CA TRP A 487 17.88 -0.94 -0.71
C TRP A 487 18.62 -1.14 0.61
N SER A 488 19.86 -0.67 0.65
CA SER A 488 20.70 -0.64 1.84
C SER A 488 20.04 0.14 2.99
N ASP A 489 19.53 1.35 2.75
CA ASP A 489 18.80 2.11 3.76
C ASP A 489 17.53 1.38 4.23
N PHE A 490 16.78 0.78 3.30
CA PHE A 490 15.60 -0.02 3.66
C PHE A 490 15.94 -1.20 4.58
N PHE A 491 17.05 -1.91 4.33
CA PHE A 491 17.48 -3.02 5.18
C PHE A 491 17.89 -2.55 6.58
N GLY A 492 18.62 -1.44 6.69
CA GLY A 492 18.93 -0.82 7.97
C GLY A 492 17.69 -0.39 8.74
N LEU A 493 16.73 0.24 8.06
CA LEU A 493 15.43 0.61 8.65
C LEU A 493 14.65 -0.61 9.13
N TYR A 494 14.59 -1.68 8.32
CA TYR A 494 13.89 -2.92 8.64
C TYR A 494 14.44 -3.57 9.91
N MET A 495 15.77 -3.74 9.98
CA MET A 495 16.44 -4.41 11.10
C MET A 495 16.32 -3.66 12.43
N THR A 496 16.03 -2.36 12.37
CA THR A 496 15.89 -1.48 13.52
C THR A 496 14.44 -1.03 13.76
N MET A 497 13.47 -1.61 13.05
CA MET A 497 12.06 -1.42 13.37
C MET A 497 11.74 -2.09 14.71
N LYS A 498 10.92 -1.44 15.53
CA LYS A 498 10.47 -2.01 16.82
C LYS A 498 8.96 -1.87 17.02
N ASN A 499 8.46 -2.70 17.94
CA ASN A 499 7.06 -2.65 18.34
C ASN A 499 6.69 -1.26 18.92
N GLY A 500 5.60 -0.69 18.42
CA GLY A 500 5.13 0.65 18.80
C GLY A 500 5.63 1.79 17.91
N ASP A 501 6.52 1.52 16.95
CA ASP A 501 6.83 2.49 15.89
C ASP A 501 5.57 2.81 15.07
N THR A 502 5.57 3.97 14.41
CA THR A 502 4.52 4.36 13.46
C THR A 502 5.13 4.92 12.19
N GLY A 503 4.44 4.74 11.06
CA GLY A 503 4.95 5.21 9.77
C GLY A 503 5.18 6.71 9.69
N THR A 504 4.52 7.52 10.52
CA THR A 504 4.66 8.98 10.53
C THR A 504 5.83 9.48 11.38
N GLN A 505 6.54 8.61 12.10
CA GLN A 505 7.71 9.00 12.88
C GLN A 505 8.83 9.53 11.97
N ARG A 506 9.73 10.32 12.55
CA ARG A 506 10.96 10.76 11.90
C ARG A 506 12.01 9.67 12.13
N ARG A 507 12.51 9.06 11.06
CA ARG A 507 13.59 8.06 11.11
C ARG A 507 14.77 8.51 10.26
N GLY A 508 15.77 9.14 10.87
CA GLY A 508 17.03 9.51 10.21
C GLY A 508 18.03 8.35 10.24
N ILE A 509 18.90 8.28 9.22
CA ILE A 509 20.03 7.34 9.18
C ILE A 509 21.29 8.07 9.63
N GLY A 510 22.16 7.42 10.41
CA GLY A 510 23.42 8.01 10.86
C GLY A 510 23.26 9.13 11.89
N THR A 511 22.17 9.15 12.65
CA THR A 511 21.93 10.20 13.66
C THR A 511 22.99 10.19 14.76
N TYR A 512 23.51 9.02 15.14
CA TYR A 512 24.54 8.90 16.17
C TYR A 512 25.89 9.46 15.73
N VAL A 513 26.33 9.12 14.51
CA VAL A 513 27.60 9.62 13.98
C VAL A 513 27.57 11.12 13.71
N MET A 514 26.38 11.68 13.50
CA MET A 514 26.12 13.12 13.41
C MET A 514 25.91 13.82 14.78
N ASP A 515 25.96 13.06 15.89
CA ASP A 515 25.69 13.53 17.26
C ASP A 515 24.29 14.16 17.44
N GLU A 516 23.31 13.65 16.70
CA GLU A 516 21.92 14.06 16.78
C GLU A 516 21.11 13.16 17.73
N GLY A 517 19.94 13.67 18.14
CA GLY A 517 18.92 12.85 18.80
C GLY A 517 18.36 11.77 17.88
N THR A 518 17.61 10.83 18.46
CA THR A 518 17.04 9.67 17.74
C THR A 518 16.05 10.04 16.63
N ASP A 519 15.49 11.26 16.64
CA ASP A 519 14.57 11.81 15.64
C ASP A 519 15.22 12.89 14.74
N GLY A 520 16.55 12.96 14.78
CA GLY A 520 17.39 13.82 13.96
C GLY A 520 17.21 13.59 12.46
N ASN A 521 17.80 14.48 11.67
CA ASN A 521 17.76 14.37 10.21
C ASN A 521 18.70 13.27 9.71
N GLY A 522 19.84 13.11 10.38
CA GLY A 522 20.90 12.23 9.94
C GLY A 522 21.52 12.69 8.63
N ILE A 523 22.07 11.75 7.87
CA ILE A 523 22.88 11.99 6.66
C ILE A 523 22.06 12.07 5.36
N ARG A 524 20.74 11.85 5.41
CA ARG A 524 19.86 11.87 4.23
C ARG A 524 19.14 13.23 4.09
N PRO A 525 18.60 13.59 2.90
CA PRO A 525 17.95 14.88 2.68
C PRO A 525 16.79 15.18 3.65
N ALA A 526 16.05 14.16 4.08
CA ALA A 526 15.06 14.24 5.15
C ALA A 526 14.96 12.90 5.89
N PRO A 527 14.31 12.83 7.07
CA PRO A 527 14.06 11.55 7.73
C PRO A 527 13.05 10.73 6.92
N TYR A 528 13.18 9.41 6.96
CA TYR A 528 12.16 8.51 6.44
C TYR A 528 10.86 8.64 7.23
N SER A 529 9.78 8.94 6.52
CA SER A 529 8.45 9.11 7.10
C SER A 529 7.37 8.99 6.02
N THR A 530 6.26 8.36 6.39
CA THR A 530 5.03 8.33 5.58
C THR A 530 4.28 9.67 5.62
N ASP A 531 4.66 10.61 6.48
CA ASP A 531 4.11 11.96 6.45
C ASP A 531 4.82 12.80 5.37
N MET A 532 4.08 13.17 4.32
CA MET A 532 4.60 14.00 3.23
C MET A 532 4.97 15.42 3.70
N GLY A 533 4.53 15.86 4.88
CA GLY A 533 4.99 17.10 5.51
C GLY A 533 6.38 16.98 6.13
N ILE A 534 6.84 15.76 6.44
CA ILE A 534 8.19 15.46 6.94
C ILE A 534 9.12 15.08 5.79
N ASN A 535 8.66 14.21 4.89
CA ASN A 535 9.41 13.74 3.73
C ASN A 535 8.57 13.91 2.44
N PRO A 536 8.69 15.05 1.75
CA PRO A 536 7.88 15.38 0.57
C PRO A 536 8.43 14.81 -0.75
N TYR A 537 9.49 13.99 -0.72
CA TYR A 537 10.20 13.61 -1.94
C TYR A 537 9.41 12.62 -2.81
N THR A 538 9.42 12.87 -4.12
CA THR A 538 8.73 12.10 -5.16
C THR A 538 9.68 11.70 -6.29
N TYR A 539 9.24 10.79 -7.16
CA TYR A 539 9.99 10.32 -8.32
C TYR A 539 10.47 11.48 -9.21
N GLY A 540 9.64 12.49 -9.48
CA GLY A 540 10.04 13.62 -10.33
C GLY A 540 11.24 14.43 -9.80
N MET A 541 11.56 14.31 -8.51
CA MET A 541 12.69 15.03 -7.90
C MET A 541 14.04 14.41 -8.19
N ILE A 542 14.14 13.19 -8.75
CA ILE A 542 15.44 12.63 -9.14
C ILE A 542 16.16 13.49 -10.20
N SER A 543 15.38 14.25 -10.99
CA SER A 543 15.89 15.20 -11.99
C SER A 543 16.51 16.48 -11.39
N ASN A 544 16.29 16.73 -10.09
CA ASN A 544 16.81 17.91 -9.43
C ASN A 544 18.32 17.75 -9.22
N PRO A 545 19.18 18.65 -9.75
CA PRO A 545 20.62 18.55 -9.60
C PRO A 545 21.11 18.63 -8.15
N GLU A 546 20.28 19.10 -7.20
CA GLU A 546 20.60 19.08 -5.77
C GLU A 546 20.51 17.68 -5.13
N ILE A 547 19.89 16.72 -5.81
CA ILE A 547 19.82 15.32 -5.41
C ILE A 547 21.09 14.61 -5.88
N SER A 548 21.90 14.15 -4.93
CA SER A 548 23.15 13.43 -5.26
C SER A 548 22.86 12.05 -5.85
N VAL A 549 23.76 11.62 -6.73
CA VAL A 549 23.82 10.24 -7.22
C VAL A 549 25.04 9.58 -6.60
N PRO A 550 24.93 8.36 -6.04
CA PRO A 550 23.70 7.58 -5.95
C PRO A 550 22.82 7.90 -4.74
N HIS A 551 23.37 8.52 -3.68
CA HIS A 551 22.76 8.58 -2.34
C HIS A 551 21.38 9.25 -2.26
N GLY A 552 21.22 10.41 -2.91
CA GLY A 552 19.97 11.15 -2.94
C GLY A 552 18.88 10.44 -3.75
N VAL A 553 19.26 9.82 -4.87
CA VAL A 553 18.35 8.98 -5.68
C VAL A 553 17.89 7.76 -4.87
N GLY A 554 18.82 7.05 -4.22
CA GLY A 554 18.49 5.93 -3.35
C GLY A 554 17.56 6.30 -2.21
N PHE A 555 17.75 7.46 -1.59
CA PHE A 555 16.88 7.98 -0.54
C PHE A 555 15.41 8.12 -0.99
N ILE A 556 15.18 8.59 -2.23
CA ILE A 556 13.82 8.70 -2.78
C ILE A 556 13.20 7.31 -2.92
N TRP A 557 13.98 6.33 -3.38
CA TRP A 557 13.50 4.96 -3.45
C TRP A 557 13.19 4.35 -2.08
N ALA A 558 14.11 4.45 -1.11
CA ALA A 558 13.89 3.93 0.25
C ALA A 558 12.64 4.54 0.88
N SER A 559 12.34 5.81 0.58
CA SER A 559 11.11 6.47 1.01
C SER A 559 9.84 5.81 0.45
N MET A 560 9.89 5.27 -0.78
CA MET A 560 8.79 4.48 -1.37
C MET A 560 8.65 3.10 -0.70
N LEU A 561 9.77 2.41 -0.44
CA LEU A 561 9.75 1.13 0.28
C LEU A 561 9.25 1.28 1.72
N TRP A 562 9.59 2.39 2.37
CA TRP A 562 9.10 2.72 3.71
C TRP A 562 7.57 2.86 3.72
N ASP A 563 7.01 3.61 2.76
CA ASP A 563 5.57 3.74 2.59
C ASP A 563 4.89 2.40 2.29
N MET A 564 5.51 1.55 1.45
CA MET A 564 5.00 0.21 1.15
C MET A 564 4.96 -0.67 2.40
N THR A 565 6.04 -0.65 3.18
CA THR A 565 6.17 -1.44 4.40
C THR A 565 5.09 -1.06 5.41
N TRP A 566 4.84 0.24 5.61
CA TRP A 566 3.77 0.68 6.51
C TRP A 566 2.38 0.39 5.99
N ASN A 567 2.13 0.43 4.68
CA ASN A 567 0.85 -0.02 4.12
C ASN A 567 0.60 -1.52 4.44
N LEU A 568 1.63 -2.35 4.35
CA LEU A 568 1.54 -3.77 4.68
C LEU A 568 1.40 -4.02 6.18
N ILE A 569 2.11 -3.27 7.03
CA ILE A 569 1.96 -3.33 8.49
C ILE A 569 0.56 -2.88 8.93
N GLU A 570 -0.01 -1.84 8.32
CA GLU A 570 -1.40 -1.43 8.58
C GLU A 570 -2.41 -2.54 8.25
N GLU A 571 -2.11 -3.41 7.27
CA GLU A 571 -2.99 -4.52 6.88
C GLU A 571 -2.78 -5.76 7.76
N TYR A 572 -1.53 -6.20 7.91
CA TYR A 572 -1.16 -7.51 8.48
C TYR A 572 -0.56 -7.43 9.90
N GLY A 573 -0.36 -6.23 10.43
CA GLY A 573 0.31 -6.00 11.71
C GLY A 573 1.84 -6.08 11.61
N TYR A 574 2.51 -5.58 12.65
CA TYR A 574 3.96 -5.74 12.82
C TYR A 574 4.24 -7.01 13.62
N ASP A 575 5.21 -7.80 13.16
CA ASP A 575 5.68 -9.00 13.85
C ASP A 575 7.14 -8.81 14.29
N PRO A 576 7.44 -8.88 15.59
CA PRO A 576 8.80 -8.69 16.10
C PRO A 576 9.75 -9.86 15.80
N ASP A 577 9.27 -11.00 15.29
CA ASP A 577 10.14 -12.11 14.87
C ASP A 577 10.79 -11.77 13.52
N ILE A 578 12.06 -11.34 13.56
CA ILE A 578 12.84 -10.99 12.38
C ILE A 578 13.29 -12.19 11.55
N TYR A 579 13.23 -13.42 12.07
CA TYR A 579 13.66 -14.63 11.36
C TYR A 579 12.50 -15.34 10.66
N ASN A 580 11.39 -15.52 11.37
CA ASN A 580 10.28 -16.36 10.91
C ASN A 580 8.91 -15.65 10.96
N GLY A 581 8.92 -14.34 11.20
CA GLY A 581 7.70 -13.54 11.34
C GLY A 581 6.84 -13.55 10.09
N LYS A 582 5.55 -13.31 10.28
CA LYS A 582 4.53 -13.29 9.22
C LYS A 582 3.78 -11.96 9.13
N GLY A 583 4.27 -10.94 9.81
CA GLY A 583 3.71 -9.60 9.79
C GLY A 583 3.94 -8.91 8.45
N GLY A 584 3.34 -7.73 8.30
CA GLY A 584 3.51 -6.87 7.14
C GLY A 584 4.95 -6.43 6.90
N ASN A 585 5.75 -6.28 7.98
CA ASN A 585 7.19 -6.01 7.88
C ASN A 585 7.94 -7.18 7.24
N ASN A 586 7.69 -8.43 7.65
CA ASN A 586 8.36 -9.60 7.05
C ASN A 586 7.90 -9.82 5.60
N LEU A 587 6.62 -9.60 5.31
CA LEU A 587 6.11 -9.64 3.94
C LEU A 587 6.78 -8.58 3.06
N ALA A 588 6.95 -7.35 3.56
CA ALA A 588 7.66 -6.30 2.84
C ALA A 588 9.11 -6.71 2.52
N LEU A 589 9.84 -7.24 3.50
CA LEU A 589 11.20 -7.75 3.28
C LEU A 589 11.23 -8.87 2.23
N GLN A 590 10.33 -9.86 2.33
CA GLN A 590 10.26 -10.96 1.36
C GLN A 590 10.04 -10.43 -0.07
N LEU A 591 9.11 -9.49 -0.23
CA LEU A 591 8.82 -8.88 -1.54
C LEU A 591 10.00 -8.08 -2.09
N VAL A 592 10.76 -7.39 -1.23
CA VAL A 592 11.98 -6.67 -1.64
C VAL A 592 13.08 -7.64 -2.08
N ILE A 593 13.33 -8.72 -1.33
CA ILE A 593 14.34 -9.73 -1.66
C ILE A 593 13.99 -10.45 -2.97
N ASP A 594 12.73 -10.81 -3.17
CA ASP A 594 12.31 -11.43 -4.43
C ASP A 594 12.26 -10.44 -5.59
N GLY A 595 11.90 -9.17 -5.33
CA GLY A 595 11.98 -8.09 -6.32
C GLY A 595 13.42 -7.89 -6.82
N LEU A 596 14.41 -7.89 -5.92
CA LEU A 596 15.84 -7.86 -6.26
C LEU A 596 16.25 -9.01 -7.20
N LYS A 597 15.72 -10.22 -6.99
CA LYS A 597 16.00 -11.39 -7.84
C LYS A 597 15.34 -11.30 -9.21
N LEU A 598 14.21 -10.59 -9.31
CA LEU A 598 13.39 -10.51 -10.52
C LEU A 598 13.74 -9.32 -11.40
N GLN A 599 14.30 -8.24 -10.84
CA GLN A 599 14.59 -7.02 -11.57
C GLN A 599 15.72 -7.21 -12.61
N PRO A 600 15.69 -6.48 -13.74
CA PRO A 600 16.72 -6.57 -14.77
C PRO A 600 18.06 -5.95 -14.32
N CYS A 601 19.08 -6.08 -15.17
CA CYS A 601 20.35 -5.39 -15.00
C CYS A 601 20.21 -3.90 -15.33
N SER A 602 20.89 -3.04 -14.59
CA SER A 602 20.79 -1.57 -14.66
C SER A 602 19.34 -1.07 -14.59
N PRO A 603 18.56 -1.50 -13.58
CA PRO A 603 17.13 -1.19 -13.52
C PRO A 603 16.92 0.29 -13.17
N GLY A 604 15.84 0.89 -13.69
CA GLY A 604 15.33 2.16 -13.16
C GLY A 604 14.15 1.94 -12.21
N PHE A 605 13.53 3.02 -11.74
CA PHE A 605 12.54 2.93 -10.66
C PHE A 605 11.30 2.09 -10.99
N ILE A 606 10.79 2.18 -12.23
CA ILE A 606 9.64 1.38 -12.68
C ILE A 606 10.02 -0.09 -12.78
N ASP A 607 11.20 -0.42 -13.29
CA ASP A 607 11.68 -1.81 -13.34
C ASP A 607 11.72 -2.43 -11.94
N MET A 608 12.22 -1.67 -10.96
CA MET A 608 12.33 -2.08 -9.56
C MET A 608 10.95 -2.24 -8.89
N ARG A 609 10.01 -1.32 -9.15
CA ARG A 609 8.62 -1.40 -8.67
C ARG A 609 7.90 -2.61 -9.25
N ASP A 610 8.01 -2.81 -10.56
CA ASP A 610 7.32 -3.86 -11.28
C ASP A 610 7.86 -5.25 -10.89
N ALA A 611 9.15 -5.35 -10.55
CA ALA A 611 9.73 -6.55 -9.98
C ALA A 611 9.13 -6.91 -8.60
N ILE A 612 8.89 -5.92 -7.73
CA ILE A 612 8.20 -6.13 -6.44
C ILE A 612 6.74 -6.55 -6.65
N LEU A 613 6.04 -5.92 -7.59
CA LEU A 613 4.67 -6.31 -7.95
C LEU A 613 4.63 -7.74 -8.53
N ALA A 614 5.63 -8.12 -9.33
CA ALA A 614 5.78 -9.48 -9.84
C ALA A 614 6.07 -10.49 -8.73
N ALA A 615 6.91 -10.14 -7.74
CA ALA A 615 7.14 -10.96 -6.55
C ALA A 615 5.83 -11.24 -5.80
N ASP A 616 5.00 -10.21 -5.60
CA ASP A 616 3.69 -10.39 -4.96
C ASP A 616 2.73 -11.25 -5.79
N GLN A 617 2.75 -11.09 -7.12
CA GLN A 617 1.95 -11.91 -8.02
C GLN A 617 2.34 -13.39 -7.95
N ILE A 618 3.64 -13.70 -7.85
CA ILE A 618 4.17 -15.06 -7.78
C ILE A 618 3.89 -15.69 -6.41
N ASN A 619 4.21 -14.97 -5.34
CA ASN A 619 4.20 -15.53 -3.99
C ASN A 619 2.82 -15.51 -3.34
N ASN A 620 2.01 -14.49 -3.63
CA ASN A 620 0.74 -14.23 -2.94
C ASN A 620 -0.45 -14.15 -3.90
N GLY A 621 -0.27 -14.49 -5.18
CA GLY A 621 -1.34 -14.41 -6.18
C GLY A 621 -1.82 -12.99 -6.48
N GLY A 622 -1.06 -11.95 -6.10
CA GLY A 622 -1.44 -10.56 -6.31
C GLY A 622 -2.31 -9.97 -5.19
N ALA A 623 -2.38 -10.62 -4.02
CA ALA A 623 -3.19 -10.15 -2.90
C ALA A 623 -2.79 -8.76 -2.36
N ASN A 624 -1.56 -8.31 -2.61
CA ASN A 624 -1.04 -7.08 -2.03
C ASN A 624 -0.84 -5.93 -3.04
N GLN A 625 -1.19 -6.16 -4.31
CA GLN A 625 -0.97 -5.21 -5.40
C GLN A 625 -1.46 -3.80 -5.04
N CYS A 626 -2.67 -3.66 -4.51
CA CYS A 626 -3.23 -2.34 -4.21
C CYS A 626 -2.52 -1.62 -3.04
N TYR A 627 -1.91 -2.34 -2.10
CA TYR A 627 -1.12 -1.74 -1.02
C TYR A 627 0.25 -1.26 -1.53
N ILE A 628 0.85 -2.05 -2.42
CA ILE A 628 2.13 -1.73 -3.08
C ILE A 628 1.95 -0.52 -3.99
N TRP A 629 0.98 -0.55 -4.91
CA TRP A 629 0.66 0.56 -5.80
C TRP A 629 0.40 1.86 -5.05
N ARG A 630 -0.27 1.80 -3.89
CA ARG A 630 -0.58 2.99 -3.09
C ARG A 630 0.67 3.69 -2.57
N ALA A 631 1.70 2.94 -2.19
CA ALA A 631 2.96 3.54 -1.75
C ALA A 631 3.70 4.23 -2.90
N PHE A 632 3.80 3.55 -4.04
CA PHE A 632 4.50 4.08 -5.21
C PHE A 632 3.76 5.26 -5.85
N ALA A 633 2.44 5.15 -6.05
CA ALA A 633 1.62 6.24 -6.58
C ALA A 633 1.67 7.49 -5.69
N LYS A 634 1.65 7.32 -4.36
CA LYS A 634 1.78 8.45 -3.42
C LYS A 634 3.06 9.26 -3.63
N ARG A 635 4.15 8.64 -4.07
CA ARG A 635 5.44 9.29 -4.33
C ARG A 635 5.74 9.49 -5.81
N GLY A 636 4.73 9.54 -6.67
CA GLY A 636 4.91 9.89 -8.08
C GLY A 636 5.36 8.73 -8.99
N LEU A 637 5.39 7.49 -8.49
CA LEU A 637 5.70 6.30 -9.26
C LEU A 637 4.44 5.45 -9.53
N GLY A 638 3.33 6.14 -9.84
CA GLY A 638 2.00 5.58 -10.08
C GLY A 638 1.83 4.85 -11.41
N TYR A 639 0.60 4.44 -11.69
CA TYR A 639 0.27 3.53 -12.80
C TYR A 639 0.64 4.10 -14.18
N SER A 640 0.49 5.43 -14.38
CA SER A 640 0.83 6.09 -15.64
C SER A 640 2.24 6.72 -15.69
N ALA A 641 3.07 6.49 -14.66
CA ALA A 641 4.44 7.00 -14.62
C ALA A 641 5.29 6.40 -15.76
N GLN A 642 6.29 7.16 -16.22
CA GLN A 642 7.20 6.73 -17.29
C GLN A 642 8.64 6.87 -16.80
N GLN A 643 9.47 5.85 -17.03
CA GLN A 643 10.84 5.83 -16.53
C GLN A 643 11.81 6.56 -17.45
N GLY A 644 11.67 6.38 -18.76
CA GLY A 644 12.74 6.76 -19.68
C GLY A 644 13.95 5.83 -19.56
N SER A 645 15.15 6.39 -19.56
CA SER A 645 16.43 5.66 -19.49
C SER A 645 16.97 5.64 -18.07
N SER A 646 17.37 4.47 -17.55
CA SER A 646 18.01 4.37 -16.21
C SER A 646 19.36 5.09 -16.08
N SER A 647 19.90 5.62 -17.18
CA SER A 647 21.12 6.44 -17.23
C SER A 647 20.86 7.95 -17.34
N ASP A 648 19.60 8.40 -17.40
CA ASP A 648 19.21 9.80 -17.53
C ASP A 648 18.15 10.15 -16.49
N LEU A 649 18.48 11.02 -15.53
CA LEU A 649 17.55 11.42 -14.48
C LEU A 649 16.46 12.40 -14.93
N THR A 650 16.50 12.87 -16.17
CA THR A 650 15.67 13.99 -16.65
C THR A 650 14.57 13.60 -17.62
N ASP A 651 14.52 12.34 -18.07
CA ASP A 651 13.55 11.87 -19.07
C ASP A 651 12.35 11.12 -18.47
N GLY A 652 12.37 10.83 -17.17
CA GLY A 652 11.26 10.27 -16.41
C GLY A 652 10.09 11.25 -16.22
N VAL A 653 8.87 10.69 -16.11
CA VAL A 653 7.62 11.42 -15.85
C VAL A 653 6.90 10.80 -14.67
N GLU A 654 6.69 11.59 -13.62
CA GLU A 654 5.94 11.15 -12.44
C GLU A 654 4.43 11.09 -12.66
N ALA A 655 3.77 10.16 -11.96
CA ALA A 655 2.32 10.04 -11.92
C ALA A 655 1.84 9.56 -10.55
N PHE A 656 0.65 9.99 -10.15
CA PHE A 656 0.08 9.72 -8.82
C PHE A 656 -1.18 8.86 -8.86
N ASP A 657 -1.54 8.32 -10.03
CA ASP A 657 -2.73 7.51 -10.23
C ASP A 657 -2.53 6.07 -9.78
N MET A 658 -3.58 5.47 -9.23
CA MET A 658 -3.65 4.04 -8.97
C MET A 658 -4.12 3.30 -10.22
N PRO A 659 -3.81 1.99 -10.36
CA PRO A 659 -4.51 1.16 -11.32
C PRO A 659 -6.03 1.25 -11.08
N PRO A 660 -6.88 1.33 -12.13
CA PRO A 660 -8.33 1.47 -11.96
C PRO A 660 -8.98 0.40 -11.08
N SER A 661 -8.41 -0.81 -11.03
CA SER A 661 -8.87 -1.90 -10.17
C SER A 661 -8.59 -1.67 -8.68
N CYS A 662 -7.63 -0.82 -8.33
CA CYS A 662 -7.22 -0.52 -6.96
C CYS A 662 -7.77 0.82 -6.44
N GLU A 663 -8.48 1.57 -7.29
CA GLU A 663 -9.19 2.79 -6.88
C GLU A 663 -10.30 2.44 -5.87
N PRO A 664 -10.43 3.17 -4.75
CA PRO A 664 -11.46 2.91 -3.76
C PRO A 664 -12.87 2.97 -4.35
N ASN A 665 -13.55 1.83 -4.36
CA ASN A 665 -14.94 1.69 -4.77
C ASN A 665 -15.79 1.13 -3.62
N MET A 666 -16.83 1.87 -3.27
CA MET A 666 -17.81 1.50 -2.26
C MET A 666 -19.20 1.61 -2.85
N ALA A 667 -20.12 0.75 -2.40
CA ALA A 667 -21.55 0.96 -2.61
C ALA A 667 -22.21 1.42 -1.31
N ILE A 668 -23.17 2.33 -1.44
CA ILE A 668 -23.95 2.87 -0.33
C ILE A 668 -25.43 2.78 -0.66
N ARG A 669 -26.25 2.37 0.30
CA ARG A 669 -27.72 2.37 0.23
C ARG A 669 -28.27 3.06 1.46
N LEU A 670 -29.38 3.78 1.28
CA LEU A 670 -30.07 4.51 2.34
C LEU A 670 -31.55 4.14 2.31
N LYS A 671 -32.07 3.69 3.46
CA LYS A 671 -33.47 3.31 3.65
C LYS A 671 -34.08 4.12 4.79
N ALA A 672 -35.29 4.61 4.60
CA ALA A 672 -36.10 5.28 5.62
C ALA A 672 -37.21 4.35 6.13
N THR A 673 -37.47 4.34 7.44
CA THR A 673 -38.57 3.55 8.04
C THR A 673 -39.12 4.24 9.30
N PRO A 674 -40.44 4.44 9.42
CA PRO A 674 -41.48 4.12 8.43
C PRO A 674 -41.43 5.09 7.24
N SER A 675 -41.87 4.64 6.06
CA SER A 675 -42.08 5.49 4.88
C SER A 675 -43.42 5.06 4.25
N PRO A 676 -44.47 5.92 4.27
CA PRO A 676 -44.50 7.28 4.82
C PRO A 676 -44.40 7.34 6.36
N VAL A 677 -44.08 8.51 6.91
CA VAL A 677 -43.99 8.80 8.35
C VAL A 677 -45.05 9.83 8.76
N ALA A 678 -45.65 9.70 9.94
CA ALA A 678 -46.59 10.71 10.44
C ALA A 678 -45.86 11.93 11.02
N ASP A 679 -46.48 13.11 10.95
CA ASP A 679 -45.92 14.31 11.56
C ASP A 679 -45.80 14.16 13.09
N GLY A 680 -44.65 14.56 13.65
CA GLY A 680 -44.36 14.37 15.07
C GLY A 680 -43.81 12.99 15.48
N GLU A 681 -43.81 12.00 14.58
CA GLU A 681 -43.30 10.65 14.85
C GLU A 681 -41.80 10.51 14.56
N GLU A 682 -41.22 9.38 14.98
CA GLU A 682 -39.83 9.04 14.73
C GLU A 682 -39.64 8.37 13.35
N LEU A 683 -38.56 8.74 12.67
CA LEU A 683 -38.10 8.22 11.39
C LEU A 683 -36.68 7.69 11.54
N THR A 684 -36.47 6.42 11.21
CA THR A 684 -35.14 5.79 11.24
C THR A 684 -34.56 5.70 9.83
N TYR A 685 -33.35 6.20 9.68
CA TYR A 685 -32.53 6.01 8.48
C TYR A 685 -31.54 4.87 8.71
N THR A 686 -31.53 3.89 7.82
CA THR A 686 -30.56 2.78 7.78
C THR A 686 -29.65 2.95 6.57
N ILE A 687 -28.36 3.06 6.82
CA ILE A 687 -27.28 3.25 5.86
C ILE A 687 -26.51 1.94 5.76
N THR A 688 -26.50 1.31 4.58
CA THR A 688 -25.72 0.11 4.28
C THR A 688 -24.55 0.50 3.40
N VAL A 689 -23.33 0.13 3.78
CA VAL A 689 -22.10 0.38 3.01
C VAL A 689 -21.37 -0.93 2.75
N SER A 690 -20.97 -1.17 1.51
CA SER A 690 -20.11 -2.30 1.14
C SER A 690 -18.83 -1.86 0.44
N ASN A 691 -17.74 -2.56 0.70
CA ASN A 691 -16.47 -2.36 0.01
C ASN A 691 -16.39 -3.26 -1.22
N GLU A 692 -16.29 -2.66 -2.40
CA GLU A 692 -16.17 -3.35 -3.70
C GLU A 692 -14.74 -3.26 -4.27
N THR A 693 -13.80 -2.71 -3.50
CA THR A 693 -12.38 -2.65 -3.86
C THR A 693 -11.74 -4.00 -3.56
N PRO A 694 -10.85 -4.53 -4.42
CA PRO A 694 -10.08 -5.76 -4.17
C PRO A 694 -8.94 -5.54 -3.15
N ALA A 695 -9.23 -4.82 -2.08
CA ALA A 695 -8.36 -4.52 -0.95
C ALA A 695 -9.18 -3.98 0.22
N SER A 696 -8.66 -4.11 1.44
CA SER A 696 -9.28 -3.48 2.61
C SER A 696 -9.23 -1.95 2.51
N LEU A 697 -10.36 -1.30 2.78
CA LEU A 697 -10.45 0.15 2.94
C LEU A 697 -10.37 0.53 4.42
N GLN A 698 -9.53 1.51 4.72
CA GLN A 698 -9.29 2.02 6.07
C GLN A 698 -9.99 3.36 6.26
N GLY A 699 -10.36 3.68 7.49
CA GLY A 699 -10.95 4.98 7.82
C GLY A 699 -12.28 5.26 7.10
N VAL A 700 -13.05 4.21 6.79
CA VAL A 700 -14.37 4.35 6.14
C VAL A 700 -15.30 5.12 7.07
N GLN A 701 -15.64 6.33 6.66
CA GLN A 701 -16.34 7.33 7.44
C GLN A 701 -17.71 7.60 6.81
N ILE A 702 -18.77 7.31 7.56
CA ILE A 702 -20.15 7.62 7.17
C ILE A 702 -20.57 8.93 7.83
N THR A 703 -21.12 9.85 7.03
CA THR A 703 -21.65 11.14 7.49
C THR A 703 -23.00 11.42 6.85
N ASP A 704 -23.95 11.93 7.63
CA ASP A 704 -25.30 12.23 7.16
C ASP A 704 -25.76 13.57 7.75
N PRO A 705 -25.90 14.65 6.95
CA PRO A 705 -26.46 15.91 7.40
C PRO A 705 -27.91 15.76 7.84
N LEU A 706 -28.24 16.27 9.02
CA LEU A 706 -29.58 16.12 9.59
C LEU A 706 -30.63 16.70 8.62
N PRO A 707 -31.64 15.90 8.21
CA PRO A 707 -32.65 16.38 7.27
C PRO A 707 -33.43 17.57 7.80
N ALA A 708 -33.81 18.48 6.90
CA ALA A 708 -34.65 19.61 7.25
C ALA A 708 -35.99 19.14 7.86
N ASN A 709 -36.56 19.94 8.76
CA ASN A 709 -37.79 19.63 9.50
C ASN A 709 -37.72 18.37 10.39
N THR A 710 -36.52 17.99 10.81
CA THR A 710 -36.31 16.88 11.76
C THR A 710 -35.41 17.30 12.93
N THR A 711 -35.49 16.58 14.04
CA THR A 711 -34.57 16.72 15.18
C THR A 711 -33.93 15.38 15.50
N PHE A 712 -32.62 15.36 15.77
CA PHE A 712 -31.90 14.12 16.08
C PHE A 712 -32.40 13.46 17.37
N VAL A 713 -32.56 12.13 17.35
CA VAL A 713 -32.96 11.32 18.51
C VAL A 713 -31.82 10.41 18.97
N SER A 714 -31.35 9.52 18.10
CA SER A 714 -30.34 8.50 18.46
C SER A 714 -29.58 7.99 17.23
N ALA A 715 -28.45 7.30 17.43
CA ALA A 715 -27.71 6.61 16.39
C ALA A 715 -27.01 5.35 16.91
N THR A 716 -26.78 4.36 16.05
CA THR A 716 -26.08 3.11 16.38
C THR A 716 -24.57 3.27 16.35
N ASP A 717 -23.84 2.28 16.88
CA ASP A 717 -22.38 2.11 16.73
C ASP A 717 -21.54 3.35 17.08
N GLY A 718 -21.99 4.10 18.08
CA GLY A 718 -21.32 5.32 18.55
C GLY A 718 -21.45 6.50 17.60
N GLY A 719 -22.42 6.50 16.69
CA GLY A 719 -22.82 7.67 15.90
C GLY A 719 -23.31 8.81 16.78
N SER A 720 -23.00 10.05 16.38
CA SER A 720 -23.36 11.24 17.16
C SER A 720 -23.59 12.44 16.25
N LEU A 721 -24.50 13.33 16.64
CA LEU A 721 -24.71 14.60 15.97
C LEU A 721 -23.58 15.59 16.30
N GLN A 722 -22.91 16.10 15.27
CA GLN A 722 -21.84 17.10 15.39
C GLN A 722 -22.07 18.18 14.33
N LYS A 723 -22.36 19.42 14.76
CA LYS A 723 -22.63 20.57 13.85
C LYS A 723 -23.67 20.21 12.76
N ASP A 724 -24.83 19.69 13.18
CA ASP A 724 -25.92 19.25 12.31
C ASP A 724 -25.59 18.11 11.34
N VAL A 725 -24.50 17.37 11.56
CA VAL A 725 -24.14 16.17 10.80
C VAL A 725 -24.01 14.98 11.74
N VAL A 726 -24.77 13.92 11.48
CA VAL A 726 -24.58 12.63 12.16
C VAL A 726 -23.31 11.99 11.63
N LYS A 727 -22.32 11.80 12.50
CA LYS A 727 -21.02 11.22 12.17
C LYS A 727 -20.83 9.91 12.93
N PHE A 728 -20.59 8.83 12.19
CA PHE A 728 -20.26 7.51 12.76
C PHE A 728 -18.76 7.38 13.01
N LYS A 729 -18.33 6.40 13.82
CA LYS A 729 -16.89 6.13 13.98
C LYS A 729 -16.31 5.54 12.69
N PRO A 730 -15.12 5.96 12.24
CA PRO A 730 -14.43 5.32 11.13
C PRO A 730 -14.17 3.84 11.40
N VAL A 731 -14.25 3.02 10.36
CA VAL A 731 -13.97 1.57 10.46
C VAL A 731 -13.08 1.08 9.31
N LYS A 732 -12.46 -0.09 9.51
CA LYS A 732 -11.85 -0.89 8.44
C LYS A 732 -12.94 -1.77 7.80
N LEU A 733 -13.03 -1.76 6.47
CA LEU A 733 -13.85 -2.71 5.71
C LEU A 733 -12.94 -3.58 4.84
N ALA A 734 -12.98 -4.90 5.03
CA ALA A 734 -12.32 -5.86 4.13
C ALA A 734 -13.01 -5.90 2.75
N GLU A 735 -12.35 -6.47 1.75
CA GLU A 735 -12.93 -6.71 0.42
C GLU A 735 -14.27 -7.47 0.54
N GLY A 736 -15.32 -6.98 -0.12
CA GLY A 736 -16.66 -7.58 -0.13
C GLY A 736 -17.43 -7.45 1.19
N GLN A 737 -16.85 -6.86 2.24
CA GLN A 737 -17.52 -6.69 3.52
C GLN A 737 -18.61 -5.62 3.43
N THR A 738 -19.73 -5.86 4.10
CA THR A 738 -20.85 -4.92 4.25
C THR A 738 -21.07 -4.59 5.72
N ILE A 739 -21.34 -3.31 6.01
CA ILE A 739 -21.75 -2.82 7.32
C ILE A 739 -23.08 -2.07 7.23
N GLU A 740 -23.80 -2.01 8.34
CA GLU A 740 -25.00 -1.19 8.49
C GLU A 740 -24.86 -0.21 9.64
N ARG A 741 -25.38 0.99 9.47
CA ARG A 741 -25.47 2.04 10.50
C ARG A 741 -26.86 2.63 10.45
N SER A 742 -27.42 3.03 11.59
CA SER A 742 -28.70 3.73 11.58
C SER A 742 -28.73 4.90 12.55
N PHE A 743 -29.58 5.86 12.24
CA PHE A 743 -29.93 6.95 13.15
C PHE A 743 -31.41 7.29 13.05
N THR A 744 -31.95 7.75 14.17
CA THR A 744 -33.36 8.09 14.32
C THR A 744 -33.48 9.60 14.48
N VAL A 745 -34.45 10.17 13.78
CA VAL A 745 -34.85 11.57 13.90
C VAL A 745 -36.32 11.66 14.24
N LYS A 746 -36.74 12.77 14.85
CA LYS A 746 -38.14 13.08 15.10
C LYS A 746 -38.59 14.12 14.09
N VAL A 747 -39.69 13.84 13.39
CA VAL A 747 -40.28 14.74 12.39
C VAL A 747 -41.00 15.89 13.08
N ALA A 748 -40.88 17.11 12.55
CA ALA A 748 -41.61 18.26 13.08
C ALA A 748 -43.14 18.08 13.00
N SER A 749 -43.87 18.50 14.03
CA SER A 749 -45.34 18.43 14.09
C SER A 749 -46.01 19.66 13.47
N GLY A 750 -47.22 19.52 12.93
CA GLY A 750 -48.08 20.67 12.55
C GLY A 750 -48.20 20.94 11.06
N GLY A 751 -47.83 19.97 10.23
CA GLY A 751 -47.96 20.03 8.78
C GLY A 751 -47.53 18.71 8.14
N GLY A 752 -48.45 18.08 7.41
CA GLY A 752 -48.21 16.83 6.72
C GLY A 752 -49.16 16.67 5.55
N THR A 753 -48.81 15.77 4.65
CA THR A 753 -49.57 15.40 3.46
C THR A 753 -50.87 14.73 3.85
N THR A 754 -52.00 15.20 3.33
CA THR A 754 -53.24 14.43 3.38
C THR A 754 -53.29 13.48 2.19
N VAL A 755 -53.33 12.18 2.46
CA VAL A 755 -53.37 11.13 1.42
C VAL A 755 -54.82 10.79 1.11
N LEU A 756 -55.26 11.03 -0.13
CA LEU A 756 -56.59 10.67 -0.62
C LEU A 756 -56.59 9.28 -1.27
N PHE A 757 -55.49 8.93 -1.90
CA PHE A 757 -55.21 7.63 -2.48
C PHE A 757 -53.70 7.39 -2.45
N SER A 758 -53.29 6.14 -2.24
CA SER A 758 -51.89 5.74 -2.32
C SER A 758 -51.82 4.25 -2.66
N ASP A 759 -50.91 3.89 -3.54
CA ASP A 759 -50.57 2.51 -3.87
C ASP A 759 -49.09 2.36 -4.23
N ASP A 760 -48.38 1.56 -3.42
CA ASP A 760 -46.99 1.12 -3.61
C ASP A 760 -46.91 -0.21 -4.37
N MET A 761 -48.05 -0.69 -4.90
CA MET A 761 -48.20 -1.89 -5.72
C MET A 761 -47.94 -3.24 -5.01
N GLU A 762 -47.65 -3.21 -3.71
CA GLU A 762 -47.39 -4.42 -2.91
C GLU A 762 -48.69 -5.16 -2.49
N ALA A 763 -49.82 -4.46 -2.48
CA ALA A 763 -51.13 -5.02 -2.09
C ALA A 763 -51.84 -5.80 -3.22
N GLY A 764 -51.15 -6.08 -4.33
CA GLY A 764 -51.70 -6.75 -5.51
C GLY A 764 -52.69 -5.88 -6.30
N ALA A 765 -53.48 -6.49 -7.19
CA ALA A 765 -54.30 -5.76 -8.17
C ALA A 765 -55.59 -5.13 -7.61
N GLY A 766 -55.81 -5.14 -6.29
CA GLY A 766 -57.11 -4.84 -5.68
C GLY A 766 -57.64 -3.42 -5.94
N LYS A 767 -56.75 -2.45 -6.16
CA LYS A 767 -57.09 -1.03 -6.40
C LYS A 767 -57.25 -0.67 -7.88
N TRP A 768 -56.90 -1.57 -8.79
CA TRP A 768 -56.83 -1.30 -10.21
C TRP A 768 -57.71 -2.24 -11.03
N THR A 769 -58.07 -1.80 -12.23
CA THR A 769 -58.74 -2.58 -13.26
C THR A 769 -57.94 -2.45 -14.53
N THR A 770 -57.53 -3.57 -15.11
CA THR A 770 -56.79 -3.61 -16.37
C THR A 770 -57.75 -3.89 -17.52
N ARG A 771 -57.48 -3.31 -18.69
CA ARG A 771 -58.27 -3.50 -19.90
C ARG A 771 -57.40 -3.25 -21.15
N HIS A 772 -57.58 -4.05 -22.19
CA HIS A 772 -57.08 -3.75 -23.53
C HIS A 772 -58.26 -3.61 -24.51
N ASP A 773 -58.18 -2.61 -25.38
CA ASP A 773 -59.19 -2.39 -26.45
C ASP A 773 -58.76 -3.03 -27.78
N VAL A 774 -57.44 -3.09 -28.01
CA VAL A 774 -56.78 -3.69 -29.18
C VAL A 774 -55.46 -4.30 -28.70
N GLY A 775 -55.01 -5.43 -29.27
CA GLY A 775 -53.76 -6.11 -28.90
C GLY A 775 -53.94 -7.37 -28.06
N LEU A 776 -52.83 -7.94 -27.55
CA LEU A 776 -52.79 -9.29 -26.93
C LEU A 776 -52.55 -9.31 -25.39
N ALA A 777 -52.28 -8.19 -24.74
CA ALA A 777 -51.93 -8.17 -23.31
C ALA A 777 -52.55 -6.99 -22.56
N ASP A 778 -52.95 -7.25 -21.31
CA ASP A 778 -53.30 -6.23 -20.32
C ASP A 778 -52.05 -5.76 -19.56
N TRP A 779 -52.18 -4.65 -18.83
CA TRP A 779 -51.21 -4.30 -17.78
C TRP A 779 -51.07 -5.46 -16.78
N THR A 780 -49.85 -5.71 -16.30
CA THR A 780 -49.55 -6.81 -15.36
C THR A 780 -48.71 -6.33 -14.20
N LEU A 781 -48.89 -6.93 -13.01
CA LEU A 781 -47.97 -6.73 -11.89
C LEU A 781 -46.66 -7.47 -12.18
N SER A 782 -45.55 -6.77 -12.07
CA SER A 782 -44.21 -7.22 -12.45
C SER A 782 -43.23 -6.99 -11.31
N SER A 783 -42.39 -7.99 -11.04
CA SER A 783 -41.27 -7.86 -10.09
C SER A 783 -39.94 -7.57 -10.80
N LYS A 784 -39.99 -7.23 -12.10
CA LYS A 784 -38.77 -7.07 -12.92
C LYS A 784 -38.08 -5.72 -12.74
N ASN A 785 -38.87 -4.67 -12.54
CA ASN A 785 -38.38 -3.30 -12.40
C ASN A 785 -39.26 -2.52 -11.42
N PRO A 786 -39.31 -2.88 -10.13
CA PRO A 786 -39.99 -2.08 -9.11
C PRO A 786 -39.14 -0.85 -8.73
N ARG A 787 -39.78 0.30 -8.50
CA ARG A 787 -39.11 1.46 -7.91
C ARG A 787 -39.01 1.29 -6.40
N SER A 788 -40.11 0.89 -5.76
CA SER A 788 -40.17 0.60 -4.34
C SER A 788 -40.75 -0.81 -4.12
N GLY A 789 -40.52 -1.40 -2.96
CA GLY A 789 -41.02 -2.75 -2.67
C GLY A 789 -40.52 -3.83 -3.65
N THR A 790 -41.45 -4.68 -4.09
CA THR A 790 -41.24 -5.89 -4.88
C THR A 790 -41.91 -5.79 -6.25
N TYR A 791 -42.98 -5.01 -6.39
CA TYR A 791 -43.85 -5.01 -7.56
C TYR A 791 -44.02 -3.62 -8.17
N SER A 792 -44.19 -3.56 -9.49
CA SER A 792 -44.67 -2.41 -10.23
C SER A 792 -45.67 -2.86 -11.30
N TRP A 793 -46.53 -1.96 -11.78
CA TRP A 793 -47.39 -2.24 -12.93
C TRP A 793 -46.62 -2.08 -14.23
N PHE A 794 -46.82 -3.00 -15.18
CA PHE A 794 -46.11 -3.02 -16.46
C PHE A 794 -47.09 -3.20 -17.62
N ALA A 795 -47.00 -2.32 -18.62
CA ALA A 795 -47.55 -2.52 -19.95
C ALA A 795 -46.43 -2.75 -20.96
N ILE A 796 -46.61 -3.73 -21.84
CA ILE A 796 -45.66 -4.04 -22.92
C ILE A 796 -45.84 -3.07 -24.09
N ASP A 797 -44.76 -2.79 -24.81
CA ASP A 797 -44.77 -2.10 -26.10
C ASP A 797 -44.56 -3.11 -27.26
N PRO A 798 -45.62 -3.65 -27.87
CA PRO A 798 -45.49 -4.68 -28.90
C PRO A 798 -45.31 -4.09 -30.30
N ASP A 799 -44.75 -4.90 -31.20
CA ASP A 799 -44.67 -4.66 -32.66
C ASP A 799 -46.02 -4.85 -33.39
N ALA A 800 -47.12 -4.45 -32.74
CA ALA A 800 -48.48 -4.61 -33.23
C ALA A 800 -49.42 -3.61 -32.54
N PHE A 801 -50.54 -3.27 -33.19
CA PHE A 801 -51.52 -2.35 -32.58
C PHE A 801 -51.91 -2.83 -31.19
N SER A 802 -51.64 -2.01 -30.19
CA SER A 802 -52.10 -2.25 -28.82
C SER A 802 -52.70 -0.99 -28.23
N ASN A 803 -53.67 -1.15 -27.33
CA ASN A 803 -54.23 -0.06 -26.55
C ASN A 803 -54.62 -0.60 -25.17
N GLN A 804 -53.77 -0.36 -24.18
CA GLN A 804 -53.78 -0.99 -22.85
C GLN A 804 -54.04 0.07 -21.79
N SER A 805 -54.96 -0.17 -20.87
CA SER A 805 -55.34 0.75 -19.80
C SER A 805 -55.23 0.12 -18.41
N LEU A 806 -54.63 0.85 -17.48
CA LEU A 806 -54.64 0.59 -16.05
C LEU A 806 -55.52 1.66 -15.38
N ILE A 807 -56.67 1.25 -14.84
CA ILE A 807 -57.73 2.16 -14.39
C ILE A 807 -57.92 2.06 -12.88
N LEU A 808 -57.93 3.19 -12.19
CA LEU A 808 -58.22 3.25 -10.76
C LEU A 808 -59.67 2.79 -10.50
N LYS A 809 -59.84 1.74 -9.69
CA LYS A 809 -61.13 1.05 -9.54
C LYS A 809 -62.18 1.88 -8.79
N SER A 810 -61.75 2.56 -7.73
CA SER A 810 -62.63 3.35 -6.87
C SER A 810 -62.44 4.84 -7.14
N PRO A 811 -63.51 5.61 -7.43
CA PRO A 811 -63.40 7.06 -7.56
C PRO A 811 -62.90 7.73 -6.28
N VAL A 812 -62.09 8.78 -6.45
CA VAL A 812 -61.51 9.59 -5.37
C VAL A 812 -62.14 10.96 -5.37
N GLN A 813 -62.63 11.41 -4.22
CA GLN A 813 -63.18 12.76 -4.06
C GLN A 813 -62.04 13.77 -3.93
N LEU A 814 -61.98 14.76 -4.82
CA LEU A 814 -60.89 15.74 -4.82
C LEU A 814 -61.25 17.04 -4.05
N PRO A 815 -60.44 17.47 -3.08
CA PRO A 815 -60.46 18.82 -2.51
C PRO A 815 -59.63 19.81 -3.36
N GLN A 816 -59.58 21.09 -2.95
CA GLN A 816 -58.63 22.05 -3.50
C GLN A 816 -57.19 21.62 -3.20
N SER A 817 -56.25 21.97 -4.09
CA SER A 817 -54.81 21.66 -3.93
C SER A 817 -54.46 20.16 -3.97
N ALA A 818 -55.34 19.33 -4.53
CA ALA A 818 -55.05 17.92 -4.77
C ALA A 818 -54.07 17.76 -5.94
N GLN A 819 -53.14 16.83 -5.82
CA GLN A 819 -52.15 16.49 -6.85
C GLN A 819 -52.14 14.98 -7.07
N LEU A 820 -52.03 14.55 -8.32
CA LEU A 820 -51.65 13.18 -8.68
C LEU A 820 -50.13 13.13 -8.79
N ARG A 821 -49.54 12.08 -8.23
CA ARG A 821 -48.11 11.80 -8.28
C ARG A 821 -47.92 10.33 -8.62
N PHE A 822 -46.95 10.03 -9.46
CA PHE A 822 -46.57 8.66 -9.76
C PHE A 822 -45.13 8.60 -10.23
N TRP A 823 -44.48 7.49 -9.94
CA TRP A 823 -43.17 7.16 -10.49
C TRP A 823 -43.35 6.24 -11.68
N HIS A 824 -42.60 6.49 -12.75
CA HIS A 824 -42.64 5.64 -13.92
C HIS A 824 -41.32 5.59 -14.68
N ASP A 825 -41.08 4.47 -15.34
CA ASP A 825 -39.97 4.23 -16.26
C ASP A 825 -40.55 3.71 -17.57
N TYR A 826 -40.28 4.38 -18.68
CA TYR A 826 -40.83 4.01 -19.98
C TYR A 826 -39.74 3.98 -21.05
N ASN A 827 -39.87 3.02 -21.96
CA ASN A 827 -39.06 2.88 -23.15
C ASN A 827 -39.93 2.35 -24.29
N THR A 828 -40.38 3.28 -25.15
CA THR A 828 -41.26 3.05 -26.31
C THR A 828 -40.62 3.51 -27.63
N GLU A 829 -41.21 3.20 -28.78
CA GLU A 829 -40.78 3.78 -30.06
C GLU A 829 -41.03 5.30 -30.11
N GLU A 830 -39.95 6.10 -30.18
CA GLU A 830 -40.01 7.55 -30.09
C GLU A 830 -40.82 8.20 -31.24
N GLY A 831 -41.90 8.88 -30.88
CA GLY A 831 -42.82 9.55 -31.81
C GLY A 831 -43.85 8.65 -32.48
N PHE A 832 -43.81 7.33 -32.24
CA PHE A 832 -44.76 6.35 -32.77
C PHE A 832 -45.61 5.79 -31.65
N ASP A 833 -44.98 5.33 -30.57
CA ASP A 833 -45.62 4.63 -29.47
C ASP A 833 -45.49 5.40 -28.17
N GLY A 834 -46.45 5.24 -27.27
CA GLY A 834 -46.39 5.97 -26.02
C GLY A 834 -47.57 5.87 -25.10
N GLY A 835 -47.42 6.60 -24.00
CA GLY A 835 -48.29 6.57 -22.85
C GLY A 835 -48.96 7.92 -22.57
N VAL A 836 -50.25 7.89 -22.21
CA VAL A 836 -51.00 9.05 -21.71
C VAL A 836 -51.64 8.75 -20.37
N VAL A 837 -51.84 9.79 -19.56
CA VAL A 837 -52.56 9.72 -18.28
C VAL A 837 -53.83 10.54 -18.42
N GLU A 838 -54.95 9.94 -18.04
CA GLU A 838 -56.26 10.52 -18.26
C GLU A 838 -57.11 10.48 -16.98
N ILE A 839 -58.02 11.44 -16.87
CA ILE A 839 -58.95 11.59 -15.74
C ILE A 839 -60.40 11.55 -16.23
N THR A 840 -61.27 10.89 -15.46
CA THR A 840 -62.73 10.91 -15.69
C THR A 840 -63.45 11.49 -14.48
N THR A 841 -64.51 12.26 -14.72
CA THR A 841 -65.39 12.81 -13.66
C THR A 841 -66.81 12.26 -13.74
N ASN A 842 -67.06 11.26 -14.57
CA ASN A 842 -68.38 10.69 -14.85
C ASN A 842 -68.35 9.15 -14.94
N GLY A 843 -67.49 8.52 -14.15
CA GLY A 843 -67.43 7.06 -14.03
C GLY A 843 -66.92 6.35 -15.29
N GLY A 844 -66.03 6.98 -16.04
CA GLY A 844 -65.39 6.39 -17.22
C GLY A 844 -66.15 6.53 -18.54
N LEU A 845 -67.28 7.26 -18.56
CA LEU A 845 -68.03 7.55 -19.80
C LEU A 845 -67.22 8.44 -20.76
N THR A 846 -66.49 9.41 -20.22
CA THR A 846 -65.55 10.25 -20.98
C THR A 846 -64.26 10.43 -20.20
N TRP A 847 -63.14 10.48 -20.90
CA TRP A 847 -61.79 10.67 -20.35
C TRP A 847 -61.19 11.96 -20.88
N GLN A 848 -60.54 12.73 -20.00
CA GLN A 848 -59.83 13.97 -20.31
C GLN A 848 -58.33 13.74 -20.10
N ASP A 849 -57.50 14.22 -21.02
CA ASP A 849 -56.05 14.10 -20.91
C ASP A 849 -55.49 15.00 -19.80
N LEU A 850 -54.60 14.45 -18.96
CA LEU A 850 -53.97 15.18 -17.85
C LEU A 850 -52.67 15.89 -18.22
N GLY A 851 -52.15 15.74 -19.44
CA GLY A 851 -50.93 16.38 -19.91
C GLY A 851 -50.88 17.89 -19.64
N PRO A 852 -51.93 18.68 -19.95
CA PRO A 852 -51.98 20.12 -19.63
C PRO A 852 -51.94 20.45 -18.14
N HIS A 853 -52.17 19.48 -17.27
CA HIS A 853 -52.18 19.61 -15.82
C HIS A 853 -50.88 19.11 -15.16
N MET A 854 -49.95 18.52 -15.92
CA MET A 854 -48.66 18.06 -15.41
C MET A 854 -47.73 19.25 -15.13
N ILE A 855 -47.31 19.41 -13.88
CA ILE A 855 -46.45 20.50 -13.40
C ILE A 855 -44.99 20.07 -13.20
N GLN A 856 -44.71 18.76 -13.25
CA GLN A 856 -43.37 18.18 -13.18
C GLN A 856 -43.31 16.95 -14.08
N ASN A 857 -42.23 16.84 -14.88
CA ASN A 857 -41.96 15.71 -15.78
C ASN A 857 -43.21 15.25 -16.58
N GLY A 858 -43.87 16.20 -17.24
CA GLY A 858 -44.99 15.90 -18.12
C GLY A 858 -44.56 15.25 -19.44
N TYR A 859 -45.50 15.10 -20.37
CA TYR A 859 -45.24 14.51 -21.70
C TYR A 859 -44.03 15.13 -22.39
N ASN A 860 -43.13 14.26 -22.87
CA ASN A 860 -41.85 14.63 -23.45
C ASN A 860 -41.90 14.75 -25.00
N GLY A 861 -42.96 14.29 -25.65
CA GLY A 861 -43.06 14.29 -27.10
C GLY A 861 -44.49 14.41 -27.65
N GLN A 862 -44.59 14.26 -28.98
CA GLN A 862 -45.84 14.24 -29.72
C GLN A 862 -45.86 13.00 -30.62
N ILE A 863 -47.00 12.32 -30.67
CA ILE A 863 -47.25 11.22 -31.60
C ILE A 863 -48.14 11.75 -32.74
N PRO A 864 -47.61 11.94 -33.97
CA PRO A 864 -48.37 12.47 -35.10
C PRO A 864 -49.45 11.51 -35.56
N LEU A 865 -50.59 12.05 -36.03
CA LEU A 865 -51.67 11.27 -36.65
C LEU A 865 -51.19 10.35 -37.80
N ALA A 866 -50.16 10.79 -38.53
CA ALA A 866 -49.60 10.04 -39.65
C ALA A 866 -48.92 8.72 -39.24
N ASN A 867 -48.51 8.60 -37.98
CA ASN A 867 -47.84 7.41 -37.44
C ASN A 867 -48.84 6.32 -37.00
N ALA A 868 -50.14 6.56 -37.17
CA ALA A 868 -51.20 5.58 -37.02
C ALA A 868 -51.31 4.85 -35.66
N SER A 869 -50.61 5.29 -34.62
CA SER A 869 -50.72 4.74 -33.27
C SER A 869 -52.11 4.92 -32.65
N THR A 870 -52.44 4.04 -31.70
CA THR A 870 -53.71 4.07 -30.94
C THR A 870 -53.73 5.17 -29.87
N VAL A 871 -52.59 5.85 -29.65
CA VAL A 871 -52.46 7.10 -28.90
C VAL A 871 -51.94 8.18 -29.86
N GLN A 872 -52.49 9.39 -29.79
CA GLN A 872 -52.13 10.48 -30.70
C GLN A 872 -52.05 11.80 -29.93
N GLY A 873 -51.17 12.70 -30.37
CA GLY A 873 -50.93 13.99 -29.73
C GLY A 873 -49.85 13.93 -28.65
N PRO A 874 -49.90 14.83 -27.64
CA PRO A 874 -48.93 14.83 -26.54
C PRO A 874 -48.94 13.51 -25.75
N ALA A 875 -47.76 12.92 -25.56
CA ALA A 875 -47.61 11.65 -24.84
C ALA A 875 -46.20 11.48 -24.26
N PHE A 876 -46.05 10.52 -23.34
CA PHE A 876 -44.75 9.94 -22.98
C PHE A 876 -44.31 9.00 -24.09
N THR A 877 -43.24 9.33 -24.80
CA THR A 877 -42.74 8.55 -25.95
C THR A 877 -41.21 8.49 -25.94
N GLY A 878 -40.60 7.42 -26.47
CA GLY A 878 -39.16 7.21 -26.35
C GLY A 878 -38.76 6.66 -24.97
N GLY A 879 -37.57 7.01 -24.48
CA GLY A 879 -37.01 6.49 -23.21
C GLY A 879 -36.86 7.54 -22.10
N SER A 880 -37.23 7.19 -20.86
CA SER A 880 -37.01 8.04 -19.67
C SER A 880 -35.63 7.87 -19.01
N ASN A 881 -34.87 6.84 -19.39
CA ASN A 881 -33.58 6.46 -18.80
C ASN A 881 -33.67 6.16 -17.29
N GLY A 882 -34.69 5.39 -16.89
CA GLY A 882 -34.98 5.04 -15.51
C GLY A 882 -36.22 5.76 -14.97
N TYR A 883 -36.46 5.58 -13.67
CA TYR A 883 -37.65 6.11 -12.99
C TYR A 883 -37.60 7.64 -12.84
N ILE A 884 -38.65 8.30 -13.34
CA ILE A 884 -38.92 9.72 -13.10
C ILE A 884 -40.24 9.88 -12.34
N GLN A 885 -40.41 10.98 -11.61
CA GLN A 885 -41.67 11.30 -10.94
C GLN A 885 -42.43 12.37 -11.71
N THR A 886 -43.66 12.06 -12.12
CA THR A 886 -44.58 13.02 -12.71
C THR A 886 -45.56 13.51 -11.66
N ILE A 887 -45.83 14.82 -11.66
CA ILE A 887 -46.81 15.46 -10.78
C ILE A 887 -47.82 16.23 -11.63
N ALA A 888 -49.11 15.98 -11.41
CA ALA A 888 -50.21 16.71 -12.03
C ALA A 888 -51.06 17.46 -11.00
N ASP A 889 -51.32 18.74 -11.25
CA ASP A 889 -52.22 19.56 -10.43
C ASP A 889 -53.68 19.25 -10.77
N LEU A 890 -54.41 18.68 -9.81
CA LEU A 890 -55.81 18.31 -9.96
C LEU A 890 -56.77 19.37 -9.41
N SER A 891 -56.28 20.56 -9.04
CA SER A 891 -57.10 21.62 -8.42
C SER A 891 -58.29 22.05 -9.28
N THR A 892 -58.20 21.96 -10.61
CA THR A 892 -59.31 22.24 -11.55
C THR A 892 -60.48 21.26 -11.45
N PHE A 893 -60.25 20.09 -10.84
CA PHE A 893 -61.24 19.05 -10.62
C PHE A 893 -61.76 19.00 -9.17
N ALA A 894 -61.39 19.98 -8.34
CA ALA A 894 -61.86 20.09 -6.96
C ALA A 894 -63.40 20.04 -6.85
N GLY A 895 -63.90 19.31 -5.86
CA GLY A 895 -65.32 19.05 -5.63
C GLY A 895 -65.90 17.88 -6.42
N LYS A 896 -65.16 17.26 -7.34
CA LYS A 896 -65.63 16.12 -8.15
C LYS A 896 -65.09 14.78 -7.61
N GLN A 897 -65.80 13.69 -7.91
CA GLN A 897 -65.26 12.33 -7.82
C GLN A 897 -64.55 11.99 -9.13
N VAL A 898 -63.33 11.48 -9.05
CA VAL A 898 -62.51 11.20 -10.23
C VAL A 898 -61.91 9.80 -10.22
N GLN A 899 -61.67 9.25 -11.41
CA GLN A 899 -60.78 8.09 -11.57
C GLN A 899 -59.66 8.47 -12.53
N ILE A 900 -58.47 7.90 -12.29
CA ILE A 900 -57.29 8.07 -13.13
C ILE A 900 -57.09 6.79 -13.95
N ARG A 901 -56.62 6.92 -15.19
CA ARG A 901 -56.07 5.79 -15.94
C ARG A 901 -54.72 6.12 -16.57
N PHE A 902 -53.86 5.11 -16.63
CA PHE A 902 -52.66 5.10 -17.46
C PHE A 902 -52.98 4.31 -18.72
N ARG A 903 -52.79 4.91 -19.89
CA ARG A 903 -53.13 4.29 -21.17
C ARG A 903 -51.93 4.28 -22.10
N MET A 904 -51.55 3.09 -22.55
CA MET A 904 -50.43 2.86 -23.46
C MET A 904 -50.95 2.44 -24.84
N GLY A 905 -50.39 3.00 -25.90
CA GLY A 905 -50.75 2.67 -27.26
C GLY A 905 -49.53 2.49 -28.17
N SER A 906 -49.66 1.57 -29.13
CA SER A 906 -48.62 1.25 -30.10
C SER A 906 -49.11 1.19 -31.55
N ASP A 907 -48.18 1.27 -32.50
CA ASP A 907 -48.34 1.12 -33.94
C ASP A 907 -48.13 -0.35 -34.41
N VAL A 908 -47.83 -0.63 -35.68
CA VAL A 908 -47.72 -2.01 -36.24
C VAL A 908 -46.32 -2.46 -36.64
N LEU A 909 -45.27 -1.67 -36.39
CA LEU A 909 -43.96 -1.93 -36.99
C LEU A 909 -42.88 -2.29 -35.96
N THR A 910 -42.72 -1.49 -34.90
CA THR A 910 -41.58 -1.66 -33.97
C THR A 910 -42.03 -1.51 -32.52
N GLY A 911 -41.89 -2.59 -31.73
CA GLY A 911 -42.08 -2.52 -30.28
C GLY A 911 -40.78 -2.26 -29.52
N ALA A 912 -40.88 -1.75 -28.30
CA ALA A 912 -39.77 -1.62 -27.34
C ALA A 912 -40.04 -2.36 -26.02
N THR A 913 -39.52 -1.86 -24.89
CA THR A 913 -39.67 -2.58 -23.60
C THR A 913 -41.07 -2.40 -23.04
N GLY A 914 -41.61 -1.18 -23.04
CA GLY A 914 -42.89 -0.89 -22.39
C GLY A 914 -42.82 0.22 -21.35
N TRP A 915 -43.81 0.22 -20.46
CA TRP A 915 -44.01 1.24 -19.45
C TRP A 915 -44.26 0.61 -18.07
N PHE A 916 -43.40 0.94 -17.11
CA PHE A 916 -43.53 0.62 -15.69
C PHE A 916 -44.10 1.80 -14.91
N VAL A 917 -45.08 1.56 -14.03
CA VAL A 917 -45.67 2.55 -13.13
C VAL A 917 -45.66 2.00 -11.70
N ASP A 918 -45.20 2.83 -10.76
CA ASP A 918 -45.04 2.48 -9.36
C ASP A 918 -45.28 3.72 -8.46
N ASP A 919 -45.49 3.50 -7.16
CA ASP A 919 -45.68 4.55 -6.14
C ASP A 919 -46.70 5.64 -6.58
N VAL A 920 -47.97 5.28 -6.72
CA VAL A 920 -49.03 6.17 -7.21
C VAL A 920 -49.84 6.77 -6.06
N ASP A 921 -49.79 8.09 -5.93
CA ASP A 921 -50.44 8.84 -4.86
C ASP A 921 -51.37 9.94 -5.40
N ILE A 922 -52.50 10.14 -4.72
CA ILE A 922 -53.30 11.37 -4.84
C ILE A 922 -53.31 12.04 -3.47
N VAL A 923 -52.72 13.23 -3.39
CA VAL A 923 -52.35 13.88 -2.14
C VAL A 923 -52.74 15.36 -2.11
N VAL A 924 -52.83 15.93 -0.92
CA VAL A 924 -53.08 17.37 -0.69
C VAL A 924 -51.96 17.93 0.17
N ASN A 925 -51.44 19.11 -0.21
CA ASN A 925 -50.36 19.82 0.48
C ASN A 925 -49.14 18.92 0.79
N PRO A 926 -48.52 18.32 -0.23
CA PRO A 926 -47.60 17.22 0.01
C PRO A 926 -46.26 17.73 0.59
N THR A 927 -45.82 17.09 1.66
CA THR A 927 -44.65 17.45 2.49
C THR A 927 -43.72 16.24 2.58
N TYR A 928 -42.41 16.46 2.35
CA TYR A 928 -41.40 15.39 2.33
C TYR A 928 -40.15 15.78 3.10
N ILE A 929 -39.42 14.75 3.52
CA ILE A 929 -38.08 14.86 4.05
C ILE A 929 -37.15 14.16 3.06
N LEU A 930 -36.24 14.93 2.46
CA LEU A 930 -35.14 14.39 1.67
C LEU A 930 -33.92 14.21 2.58
N ASN A 931 -33.40 12.99 2.65
CA ASN A 931 -32.15 12.70 3.33
C ASN A 931 -31.08 12.23 2.34
N THR A 932 -29.82 12.57 2.59
CA THR A 932 -28.66 12.13 1.80
C THR A 932 -27.48 11.77 2.69
N ALA A 933 -27.14 10.48 2.73
CA ALA A 933 -25.98 9.96 3.44
C ALA A 933 -24.76 9.96 2.52
N TRP A 934 -23.57 10.13 3.11
CA TRP A 934 -22.28 10.09 2.43
C TRP A 934 -21.36 9.06 3.10
N VAL A 935 -20.53 8.42 2.28
CA VAL A 935 -19.41 7.60 2.75
C VAL A 935 -18.14 8.00 2.00
N ASP A 936 -17.01 7.98 2.70
CA ASP A 936 -15.68 8.18 2.14
C ASP A 936 -14.66 7.32 2.92
N SER A 937 -13.49 7.05 2.36
CA SER A 937 -12.42 6.31 3.05
C SER A 937 -11.18 7.20 3.25
N LYS A 938 -10.18 6.72 4.03
CA LYS A 938 -8.86 7.36 4.14
C LYS A 938 -8.19 7.57 2.76
N PHE A 939 -8.57 6.76 1.77
CA PHE A 939 -7.99 6.75 0.43
C PHE A 939 -8.90 7.44 -0.61
N GLY A 940 -10.05 7.99 -0.20
CA GLY A 940 -11.06 8.53 -1.10
C GLY A 940 -12.17 7.52 -1.43
N GLY A 941 -12.79 7.67 -2.61
CA GLY A 941 -13.93 6.84 -3.02
C GLY A 941 -15.29 7.37 -2.55
N LYS A 942 -15.42 8.68 -2.36
CA LYS A 942 -16.64 9.32 -1.86
C LYS A 942 -17.88 8.95 -2.68
N LYS A 943 -18.93 8.48 -2.00
CA LYS A 943 -20.25 8.13 -2.57
C LYS A 943 -21.38 8.65 -1.70
N SER A 944 -22.58 8.73 -2.27
CA SER A 944 -23.80 9.11 -1.54
C SER A 944 -25.00 8.27 -1.94
N ALA A 945 -25.98 8.21 -1.04
CA ALA A 945 -27.31 7.66 -1.30
C ALA A 945 -28.37 8.61 -0.71
N SER A 946 -29.46 8.79 -1.43
CA SER A 946 -30.57 9.66 -1.01
C SER A 946 -31.88 8.89 -0.92
N VAL A 947 -32.73 9.30 0.03
CA VAL A 947 -34.10 8.78 0.16
C VAL A 947 -35.04 9.93 0.46
N GLU A 948 -36.19 9.94 -0.21
CA GLU A 948 -37.30 10.86 0.07
C GLU A 948 -38.35 10.13 0.90
N THR A 949 -38.89 10.76 1.94
CA THR A 949 -39.92 10.19 2.82
C THR A 949 -41.09 11.15 2.94
N MET A 950 -42.30 10.69 2.60
CA MET A 950 -43.51 11.49 2.73
C MET A 950 -43.93 11.63 4.20
N VAL A 951 -44.23 12.85 4.62
CA VAL A 951 -44.80 13.17 5.93
C VAL A 951 -46.32 13.22 5.80
N VAL A 952 -47.08 12.48 6.60
CA VAL A 952 -48.55 12.45 6.56
C VAL A 952 -49.18 13.11 7.78
N THR A 953 -50.29 13.84 7.60
CA THR A 953 -50.99 14.53 8.70
C THR A 953 -51.71 13.53 9.60
N GLY A 954 -51.33 13.45 10.87
CA GLY A 954 -52.15 12.86 11.95
C GLY A 954 -52.88 11.57 11.59
N ALA A 955 -52.16 10.54 11.14
CA ALA A 955 -52.77 9.22 11.00
C ALA A 955 -53.29 8.80 12.39
N ALA A 956 -54.61 8.70 12.52
CA ALA A 956 -55.29 8.13 13.67
C ALA A 956 -54.50 6.91 14.14
N SER A 957 -54.20 6.86 15.45
CA SER A 957 -53.56 5.73 16.12
C SER A 957 -53.93 4.44 15.42
N ARG A 958 -53.06 3.97 14.50
CA ARG A 958 -53.21 2.64 13.95
C ARG A 958 -53.07 1.77 15.18
N THR A 959 -54.03 0.88 15.40
CA THR A 959 -53.80 -0.21 16.33
C THR A 959 -52.55 -0.91 15.79
N THR A 960 -51.40 -0.64 16.42
CA THR A 960 -50.14 -1.25 16.04
C THR A 960 -50.25 -2.68 16.54
N THR A 961 -50.66 -3.57 15.65
CA THR A 961 -50.41 -4.98 15.81
C THR A 961 -48.96 -5.23 15.42
N SER A 962 -48.23 -5.98 16.21
CA SER A 962 -47.02 -6.65 15.75
C SER A 962 -47.27 -8.14 15.81
N LEU A 963 -47.03 -8.83 14.70
CA LEU A 963 -47.00 -10.28 14.62
C LEU A 963 -45.61 -10.69 14.15
N THR A 964 -44.93 -11.55 14.89
CA THR A 964 -43.71 -12.22 14.43
C THR A 964 -43.90 -13.72 14.49
N ALA A 965 -43.33 -14.43 13.52
CA ALA A 965 -43.38 -15.89 13.45
C ALA A 965 -41.96 -16.44 13.44
N THR A 966 -41.60 -17.21 14.46
CA THR A 966 -40.28 -17.84 14.59
C THR A 966 -40.41 -19.34 14.39
N ALA A 967 -39.67 -19.89 13.43
CA ALA A 967 -39.62 -21.33 13.23
C ALA A 967 -38.93 -22.03 14.40
N GLN A 968 -39.50 -23.14 14.84
CA GLN A 968 -38.92 -24.11 15.76
C GLN A 968 -38.91 -25.48 15.08
N ASP A 969 -38.22 -26.48 15.66
CA ASP A 969 -37.94 -27.77 15.00
C ASP A 969 -39.20 -28.48 14.45
N ASN A 970 -40.36 -28.36 15.11
CA ASN A 970 -41.65 -28.91 14.68
C ASN A 970 -42.85 -27.97 14.96
N SER A 971 -42.60 -26.67 15.11
CA SER A 971 -43.63 -25.69 15.47
C SER A 971 -43.28 -24.29 14.97
N VAL A 972 -44.25 -23.40 14.95
CA VAL A 972 -44.03 -21.97 14.75
C VAL A 972 -44.47 -21.23 16.00
N LEU A 973 -43.56 -20.47 16.60
CA LEU A 973 -43.88 -19.56 17.69
C LEU A 973 -44.33 -18.21 17.11
N LEU A 974 -45.59 -17.85 17.33
CA LEU A 974 -46.14 -16.54 17.02
C LEU A 974 -46.06 -15.65 18.26
N ASN A 975 -45.38 -14.51 18.15
CA ASN A 975 -45.44 -13.45 19.17
C ASN A 975 -46.33 -12.33 18.62
N PHE A 976 -47.42 -12.06 19.32
CA PHE A 976 -48.40 -11.04 18.96
C PHE A 976 -48.50 -9.94 20.03
N SER A 977 -48.52 -8.67 19.64
CA SER A 977 -48.86 -7.56 20.55
C SER A 977 -49.76 -6.54 19.88
N ALA A 978 -50.62 -5.85 20.63
CA ALA A 978 -51.53 -4.83 20.10
C ALA A 978 -51.70 -3.63 21.06
N SER A 979 -51.92 -2.42 20.52
CA SER A 979 -52.23 -1.23 21.32
C SER A 979 -53.70 -1.19 21.80
N LYS A 980 -53.95 -0.53 22.94
CA LYS A 980 -55.22 -0.56 23.69
C LYS A 980 -56.41 -0.01 22.86
N GLY A 981 -57.49 -0.80 22.74
CA GLY A 981 -58.79 -0.34 22.23
C GLY A 981 -59.42 -1.05 21.03
N ALA A 982 -58.89 -2.20 20.58
CA ALA A 982 -59.49 -3.01 19.51
C ALA A 982 -60.07 -4.33 20.07
N GLY A 983 -61.10 -4.86 19.41
CA GLY A 983 -61.92 -5.99 19.85
C GLY A 983 -61.23 -7.37 19.86
N VAL A 984 -61.97 -8.40 19.46
CA VAL A 984 -61.47 -9.79 19.36
C VAL A 984 -60.56 -9.92 18.13
N PHE A 985 -59.40 -10.57 18.28
CA PHE A 985 -58.45 -10.82 17.19
C PHE A 985 -58.50 -12.29 16.76
N GLU A 986 -58.45 -12.55 15.46
CA GLU A 986 -58.31 -13.90 14.91
C GLU A 986 -56.90 -14.09 14.35
N LEU A 987 -56.16 -15.07 14.87
CA LEU A 987 -54.94 -15.55 14.25
C LEU A 987 -55.33 -16.57 13.18
N GLU A 988 -54.78 -16.41 11.98
CA GLU A 988 -55.08 -17.25 10.84
C GLU A 988 -53.80 -17.74 10.15
N ARG A 989 -53.86 -18.92 9.53
CA ARG A 989 -52.77 -19.56 8.79
C ARG A 989 -53.15 -19.81 7.34
N SER A 990 -52.19 -19.72 6.44
CA SER A 990 -52.33 -20.10 5.03
C SER A 990 -51.09 -20.84 4.52
N LEU A 991 -51.29 -21.76 3.58
CA LEU A 991 -50.21 -22.42 2.82
C LEU A 991 -49.85 -21.70 1.51
N ASN A 992 -50.69 -20.77 1.06
CA ASN A 992 -50.57 -20.14 -0.26
C ASN A 992 -50.71 -18.61 -0.22
N GLY A 993 -50.88 -18.03 0.97
CA GLY A 993 -51.06 -16.59 1.18
C GLY A 993 -52.41 -16.05 0.67
N ARG A 994 -53.36 -16.91 0.28
CA ARG A 994 -54.66 -16.54 -0.28
C ARG A 994 -55.83 -17.09 0.53
N GLU A 995 -55.76 -18.35 0.93
CA GLU A 995 -56.78 -19.04 1.71
C GLU A 995 -56.30 -19.16 3.15
N PHE A 996 -56.91 -18.40 4.06
CA PHE A 996 -56.55 -18.36 5.47
C PHE A 996 -57.59 -19.11 6.30
N GLU A 997 -57.12 -19.98 7.19
CA GLU A 997 -57.94 -20.66 8.20
C GLU A 997 -57.66 -20.09 9.59
N THR A 998 -58.70 -19.83 10.39
CA THR A 998 -58.54 -19.34 11.75
C THR A 998 -57.97 -20.43 12.65
N ILE A 999 -56.80 -20.19 13.22
CA ILE A 999 -56.06 -21.13 14.10
C ILE A 999 -56.20 -20.78 15.59
N ALA A 1000 -56.48 -19.51 15.92
CA ALA A 1000 -56.74 -19.07 17.30
C ALA A 1000 -57.52 -17.75 17.36
N THR A 1001 -58.09 -17.44 18.53
CA THR A 1001 -58.79 -16.18 18.82
C THR A 1001 -58.24 -15.58 20.11
N LEU A 1002 -57.82 -14.32 20.09
CA LEU A 1002 -57.23 -13.61 21.24
C LEU A 1002 -58.14 -12.48 21.72
N THR A 1003 -58.23 -12.32 23.05
CA THR A 1003 -58.96 -11.19 23.66
C THR A 1003 -58.04 -9.99 23.92
N ALA A 1004 -58.59 -8.79 23.93
CA ALA A 1004 -57.84 -7.54 24.17
C ALA A 1004 -57.06 -7.52 25.50
N GLN A 1005 -57.43 -8.37 26.47
CA GLN A 1005 -56.78 -8.49 27.78
C GLN A 1005 -55.48 -9.34 27.74
N GLU A 1006 -55.33 -10.24 26.77
CA GLU A 1006 -54.16 -11.11 26.61
C GLU A 1006 -53.02 -10.45 25.82
N ALA A 1007 -53.32 -9.39 25.06
CA ALA A 1007 -52.39 -8.69 24.17
C ALA A 1007 -51.82 -7.38 24.76
N GLU A 1008 -52.13 -7.05 26.03
CA GLU A 1008 -51.79 -5.76 26.65
C GLU A 1008 -50.42 -5.83 27.36
N GLY A 1009 -49.41 -5.14 26.80
CA GLY A 1009 -48.13 -4.87 27.48
C GLY A 1009 -47.10 -6.01 27.56
N SER A 1010 -47.40 -7.20 27.04
CA SER A 1010 -46.46 -8.31 26.84
C SER A 1010 -46.91 -9.13 25.63
N PRO A 1011 -46.00 -9.61 24.76
CA PRO A 1011 -46.40 -10.36 23.58
C PRO A 1011 -47.15 -11.63 23.99
N ALA A 1012 -48.39 -11.77 23.54
CA ALA A 1012 -49.13 -13.02 23.63
C ALA A 1012 -48.39 -14.05 22.75
N GLN A 1013 -47.89 -15.11 23.38
CA GLN A 1013 -47.20 -16.18 22.69
C GLN A 1013 -48.20 -17.29 22.34
N TRP A 1014 -48.27 -17.63 21.06
CA TRP A 1014 -49.06 -18.75 20.58
C TRP A 1014 -48.20 -19.66 19.72
N THR A 1015 -48.31 -20.97 19.90
CA THR A 1015 -47.47 -21.94 19.18
C THR A 1015 -48.32 -22.76 18.22
N ASP A 1016 -48.05 -22.64 16.92
CA ASP A 1016 -48.61 -23.54 15.92
C ASP A 1016 -47.84 -24.86 15.93
N THR A 1017 -48.52 -25.95 16.26
CA THR A 1017 -47.95 -27.31 16.24
C THR A 1017 -48.46 -28.15 15.07
N GLN A 1018 -49.37 -27.60 14.25
CA GLN A 1018 -49.96 -28.26 13.10
C GLN A 1018 -49.24 -27.84 11.81
N VAL A 1019 -47.90 -27.84 11.84
CA VAL A 1019 -47.00 -27.41 10.76
C VAL A 1019 -46.08 -28.53 10.31
N SER A 1020 -45.66 -28.51 9.05
CA SER A 1020 -44.76 -29.51 8.45
C SER A 1020 -43.41 -28.90 8.09
N ALA A 1021 -42.32 -29.61 8.40
CA ALA A 1021 -40.96 -29.19 8.07
C ALA A 1021 -40.80 -28.93 6.56
N GLY A 1022 -40.07 -27.87 6.19
CA GLY A 1022 -39.87 -27.48 4.79
C GLY A 1022 -41.08 -26.83 4.11
N SER A 1023 -42.20 -26.63 4.81
CA SER A 1023 -43.34 -25.89 4.27
C SER A 1023 -43.26 -24.40 4.61
N LEU A 1024 -43.67 -23.57 3.64
CA LEU A 1024 -43.86 -22.14 3.84
C LEU A 1024 -45.25 -21.91 4.40
N TYR A 1025 -45.33 -21.23 5.54
CA TYR A 1025 -46.60 -20.83 6.14
C TYR A 1025 -46.70 -19.31 6.18
N TYR A 1026 -47.90 -18.81 5.88
CA TYR A 1026 -48.28 -17.42 6.06
C TYR A 1026 -49.19 -17.34 7.27
N TYR A 1027 -48.88 -16.44 8.20
CA TYR A 1027 -49.71 -16.16 9.36
C TYR A 1027 -50.20 -14.73 9.28
N ARG A 1028 -51.45 -14.48 9.66
CA ARG A 1028 -51.93 -13.12 9.85
C ARG A 1028 -52.77 -13.00 11.11
N ALA A 1029 -52.82 -11.80 11.67
CA ALA A 1029 -53.78 -11.43 12.69
C ALA A 1029 -54.81 -10.49 12.07
N THR A 1030 -56.10 -10.82 12.17
CA THR A 1030 -57.22 -9.98 11.72
C THR A 1030 -57.94 -9.35 12.90
N ALA A 1031 -58.17 -8.04 12.82
CA ALA A 1031 -59.06 -7.30 13.72
C ALA A 1031 -60.18 -6.63 12.93
N SER A 1032 -61.43 -6.73 13.39
CA SER A 1032 -62.55 -5.99 12.80
C SER A 1032 -62.89 -4.79 13.67
N ASN A 1033 -62.65 -3.57 13.16
CA ASN A 1033 -63.12 -2.33 13.79
C ASN A 1033 -63.83 -1.45 12.75
N ASN A 1034 -65.13 -1.22 12.91
CA ASN A 1034 -65.97 -0.39 12.02
C ASN A 1034 -65.83 -0.71 10.51
N GLY A 1035 -65.66 -1.98 10.14
CA GLY A 1035 -65.58 -2.42 8.75
C GLY A 1035 -64.22 -2.22 8.06
N GLN A 1036 -63.20 -1.72 8.77
CA GLN A 1036 -61.80 -1.79 8.34
C GLN A 1036 -61.12 -2.99 9.02
N ILE A 1037 -60.50 -3.86 8.19
CA ILE A 1037 -59.73 -5.00 8.65
C ILE A 1037 -58.25 -4.59 8.63
N ALA A 1038 -57.60 -4.58 9.80
CA ALA A 1038 -56.15 -4.49 9.89
C ALA A 1038 -55.58 -5.90 9.82
N THR A 1039 -54.65 -6.14 8.88
CA THR A 1039 -53.95 -7.42 8.70
C THR A 1039 -52.46 -7.19 8.57
N GLU A 1040 -51.68 -7.77 9.47
CA GLU A 1040 -50.24 -7.96 9.28
C GLU A 1040 -50.01 -9.42 8.93
N THR A 1041 -49.42 -9.69 7.76
CA THR A 1041 -49.09 -11.06 7.33
C THR A 1041 -47.60 -11.27 7.46
N VAL A 1042 -47.20 -12.29 8.22
CA VAL A 1042 -45.81 -12.74 8.29
C VAL A 1042 -45.68 -14.11 7.67
N GLN A 1043 -44.59 -14.32 6.96
CA GLN A 1043 -44.25 -15.63 6.43
C GLN A 1043 -43.15 -16.25 7.28
N VAL A 1044 -43.23 -17.56 7.46
CA VAL A 1044 -42.18 -18.34 8.11
C VAL A 1044 -42.00 -19.63 7.34
N GLN A 1045 -40.76 -19.86 6.93
CA GLN A 1045 -40.34 -21.11 6.33
C GLN A 1045 -39.84 -22.01 7.45
N LEU A 1046 -40.48 -23.16 7.69
CA LEU A 1046 -39.88 -24.12 8.62
C LEU A 1046 -38.60 -24.67 7.99
N PRO A 1047 -37.49 -24.70 8.73
CA PRO A 1047 -36.24 -25.27 8.23
C PRO A 1047 -36.50 -26.70 7.79
N GLN A 1048 -36.21 -26.98 6.52
CA GLN A 1048 -36.25 -28.34 6.02
C GLN A 1048 -35.15 -29.12 6.72
N ALA A 1049 -35.45 -30.29 7.28
CA ALA A 1049 -34.42 -31.22 7.72
C ALA A 1049 -33.57 -31.61 6.51
N ALA A 1050 -32.46 -30.88 6.28
CA ALA A 1050 -31.60 -31.08 5.14
C ALA A 1050 -30.78 -32.36 5.30
N ILE A 1051 -30.54 -33.06 4.20
CA ILE A 1051 -29.58 -34.17 4.16
C ILE A 1051 -28.19 -33.55 4.22
N ALA A 1052 -27.47 -33.77 5.32
CA ALA A 1052 -26.10 -33.31 5.50
C ALA A 1052 -25.16 -34.14 4.63
N VAL A 1053 -24.85 -33.65 3.44
CA VAL A 1053 -23.97 -34.29 2.46
C VAL A 1053 -22.91 -33.29 2.00
N SER A 1054 -21.69 -33.74 1.75
CA SER A 1054 -20.60 -32.93 1.21
C SER A 1054 -20.15 -33.47 -0.13
N LEU A 1055 -19.94 -32.55 -1.08
CA LEU A 1055 -19.48 -32.83 -2.44
C LEU A 1055 -17.97 -32.56 -2.54
N TYR A 1056 -17.16 -33.56 -2.91
CA TYR A 1056 -15.71 -33.39 -3.02
C TYR A 1056 -15.12 -34.20 -4.19
N PRO A 1057 -14.18 -33.67 -4.99
CA PRO A 1057 -13.75 -32.27 -5.03
C PRO A 1057 -14.81 -31.38 -5.73
N ASN A 1058 -14.97 -30.16 -5.24
CA ASN A 1058 -15.78 -29.11 -5.87
C ASN A 1058 -14.98 -27.78 -5.81
N PRO A 1059 -14.40 -27.30 -6.92
CA PRO A 1059 -14.67 -27.69 -8.31
C PRO A 1059 -14.22 -29.12 -8.68
N SER A 1060 -15.04 -29.83 -9.46
CA SER A 1060 -14.77 -31.19 -9.93
C SER A 1060 -14.08 -31.19 -11.30
N GLN A 1061 -13.18 -32.16 -11.51
CA GLN A 1061 -12.55 -32.48 -12.81
C GLN A 1061 -13.14 -33.77 -13.41
N GLY A 1062 -14.46 -33.96 -13.29
CA GLY A 1062 -15.17 -35.09 -13.90
C GLY A 1062 -15.51 -36.24 -12.95
N LYS A 1063 -15.15 -36.18 -11.67
CA LYS A 1063 -15.62 -37.12 -10.62
C LYS A 1063 -16.00 -36.38 -9.34
N LEU A 1064 -17.09 -36.79 -8.72
CA LEU A 1064 -17.61 -36.17 -7.50
C LEU A 1064 -17.99 -37.21 -6.45
N HIS A 1065 -17.33 -37.17 -5.30
CA HIS A 1065 -17.65 -38.00 -4.14
C HIS A 1065 -18.81 -37.38 -3.35
N LEU A 1066 -19.80 -38.21 -3.03
CA LEU A 1066 -20.91 -37.86 -2.15
C LEU A 1066 -20.63 -38.41 -0.76
N HIS A 1067 -20.33 -37.54 0.21
CA HIS A 1067 -20.09 -37.96 1.58
C HIS A 1067 -21.23 -37.52 2.50
N PHE A 1068 -22.05 -38.47 2.94
CA PHE A 1068 -23.17 -38.23 3.84
C PHE A 1068 -22.67 -38.22 5.29
N ARG A 1069 -22.89 -37.11 6.00
CA ARG A 1069 -22.38 -36.90 7.36
C ARG A 1069 -23.22 -37.61 8.44
N GLN A 1070 -24.33 -38.23 8.05
CA GLN A 1070 -25.24 -38.99 8.92
C GLN A 1070 -25.77 -40.21 8.17
N ALA A 1071 -26.09 -41.28 8.89
CA ALA A 1071 -26.72 -42.47 8.32
C ALA A 1071 -28.06 -42.11 7.66
N VAL A 1072 -28.26 -42.60 6.43
CA VAL A 1072 -29.42 -42.25 5.63
C VAL A 1072 -30.43 -43.40 5.69
N ALA A 1073 -31.63 -43.14 6.21
CA ALA A 1073 -32.73 -44.08 6.13
C ALA A 1073 -33.31 -44.01 4.70
N GLY A 1074 -33.46 -45.18 4.06
CA GLY A 1074 -34.09 -45.29 2.74
C GLY A 1074 -33.15 -45.11 1.54
N ALA A 1075 -33.74 -45.17 0.34
CA ALA A 1075 -33.01 -45.00 -0.91
C ALA A 1075 -32.77 -43.51 -1.19
N VAL A 1076 -31.53 -43.16 -1.55
CA VAL A 1076 -31.11 -41.80 -1.87
C VAL A 1076 -31.11 -41.60 -3.38
N THR A 1077 -31.89 -40.64 -3.85
CA THR A 1077 -31.86 -40.20 -5.25
C THR A 1077 -30.98 -38.98 -5.40
N VAL A 1078 -30.15 -38.93 -6.44
CA VAL A 1078 -29.24 -37.83 -6.74
C VAL A 1078 -29.46 -37.40 -8.18
N GLU A 1079 -29.71 -36.12 -8.36
CA GLU A 1079 -30.00 -35.48 -9.64
C GLU A 1079 -29.01 -34.34 -9.87
N VAL A 1080 -28.41 -34.25 -11.06
CA VAL A 1080 -27.61 -33.09 -11.47
C VAL A 1080 -28.41 -32.34 -12.52
N THR A 1081 -28.66 -31.05 -12.31
CA THR A 1081 -29.40 -30.19 -13.23
C THR A 1081 -28.54 -29.01 -13.69
N SER A 1082 -28.85 -28.46 -14.86
CA SER A 1082 -28.36 -27.14 -15.23
C SER A 1082 -28.96 -26.06 -14.32
N THR A 1083 -28.41 -24.85 -14.35
CA THR A 1083 -28.97 -23.67 -13.66
C THR A 1083 -30.34 -23.25 -14.18
N LEU A 1084 -30.76 -23.74 -15.36
CA LEU A 1084 -32.09 -23.55 -15.95
C LEU A 1084 -33.07 -24.69 -15.58
N GLY A 1085 -32.68 -25.60 -14.66
CA GLY A 1085 -33.53 -26.69 -14.19
C GLY A 1085 -33.61 -27.90 -15.11
N GLN A 1086 -32.79 -27.98 -16.16
CA GLN A 1086 -32.76 -29.15 -17.04
C GLN A 1086 -32.01 -30.31 -16.36
N GLN A 1087 -32.65 -31.45 -16.17
CA GLN A 1087 -32.01 -32.65 -15.63
C GLN A 1087 -30.97 -33.21 -16.59
N LEU A 1088 -29.72 -33.34 -16.12
CA LEU A 1088 -28.58 -33.84 -16.89
C LEU A 1088 -28.15 -35.23 -16.44
N LEU A 1089 -28.30 -35.54 -15.15
CA LEU A 1089 -27.98 -36.84 -14.58
C LEU A 1089 -28.95 -37.19 -13.47
N HIS A 1090 -29.33 -38.47 -13.38
CA HIS A 1090 -30.17 -39.00 -12.30
C HIS A 1090 -29.65 -40.37 -11.89
N ARG A 1091 -29.47 -40.59 -10.59
CA ARG A 1091 -29.00 -41.84 -9.97
C ARG A 1091 -29.75 -42.11 -8.68
N SER A 1092 -29.87 -43.38 -8.31
CA SER A 1092 -30.45 -43.83 -7.06
C SER A 1092 -29.49 -44.80 -6.38
N TYR A 1093 -29.32 -44.65 -5.07
CA TYR A 1093 -28.48 -45.49 -4.22
C TYR A 1093 -29.33 -46.08 -3.10
N SER A 1094 -29.12 -47.35 -2.77
CA SER A 1094 -29.64 -47.91 -1.51
C SER A 1094 -28.99 -47.23 -0.30
N ALA A 1095 -29.60 -47.37 0.89
CA ALA A 1095 -29.03 -46.84 2.14
C ALA A 1095 -27.58 -47.30 2.36
N GLN A 1096 -27.28 -48.57 2.07
CA GLN A 1096 -25.93 -49.14 2.20
C GLN A 1096 -24.93 -48.55 1.19
N GLU A 1097 -25.36 -48.29 -0.04
CA GLU A 1097 -24.52 -47.66 -1.06
C GLU A 1097 -24.28 -46.18 -0.77
N ALA A 1098 -25.26 -45.48 -0.21
CA ALA A 1098 -25.12 -44.09 0.21
C ALA A 1098 -24.13 -43.94 1.38
N GLU A 1099 -24.19 -44.83 2.38
CA GLU A 1099 -23.21 -44.89 3.48
C GLU A 1099 -21.78 -45.19 3.00
N ALA A 1100 -21.63 -45.96 1.92
CA ALA A 1100 -20.32 -46.27 1.34
C ALA A 1100 -19.66 -45.10 0.59
N GLY A 1101 -20.33 -43.95 0.47
CA GLY A 1101 -19.77 -42.74 -0.16
C GLY A 1101 -19.63 -42.85 -1.68
N PRO A 1102 -20.74 -42.89 -2.43
CA PRO A 1102 -20.71 -43.19 -3.87
C PRO A 1102 -20.08 -42.06 -4.68
N ILE A 1103 -19.51 -42.43 -5.83
CA ILE A 1103 -18.86 -41.51 -6.77
C ILE A 1103 -19.75 -41.30 -7.99
N LEU A 1104 -20.03 -40.03 -8.28
CA LEU A 1104 -20.67 -39.59 -9.52
C LEU A 1104 -19.61 -39.35 -10.61
N GLU A 1105 -19.78 -39.99 -11.76
CA GLU A 1105 -18.98 -39.75 -12.96
C GLU A 1105 -19.61 -38.61 -13.77
N LEU A 1106 -18.87 -37.52 -13.93
CA LEU A 1106 -19.30 -36.26 -14.53
C LEU A 1106 -18.48 -35.86 -15.76
N SER A 1107 -17.52 -36.69 -16.18
CA SER A 1107 -16.61 -36.43 -17.32
C SER A 1107 -17.30 -36.18 -18.67
N HIS A 1108 -18.59 -36.48 -18.79
CA HIS A 1108 -19.40 -36.23 -19.97
C HIS A 1108 -20.11 -34.86 -19.95
N LEU A 1109 -20.07 -34.14 -18.82
CA LEU A 1109 -20.65 -32.81 -18.67
C LEU A 1109 -19.59 -31.75 -19.03
N LYS A 1110 -20.01 -30.68 -19.70
CA LYS A 1110 -19.12 -29.57 -20.07
C LYS A 1110 -18.71 -28.77 -18.83
N ALA A 1111 -17.57 -28.07 -18.90
CA ALA A 1111 -17.20 -27.11 -17.87
C ALA A 1111 -18.30 -26.06 -17.67
N GLY A 1112 -18.65 -25.76 -16.41
CA GLY A 1112 -19.77 -24.88 -16.07
C GLY A 1112 -20.30 -25.10 -14.65
N MET A 1113 -21.34 -24.34 -14.30
CA MET A 1113 -22.05 -24.46 -13.01
C MET A 1113 -23.32 -25.30 -13.15
N TYR A 1114 -23.54 -26.17 -12.16
CA TYR A 1114 -24.65 -27.11 -12.08
C TYR A 1114 -25.21 -27.14 -10.65
N LEU A 1115 -26.41 -27.71 -10.50
CA LEU A 1115 -27.01 -27.98 -9.20
C LEU A 1115 -27.09 -29.49 -8.99
N VAL A 1116 -26.76 -29.95 -7.79
CA VAL A 1116 -26.91 -31.35 -7.36
C VAL A 1116 -28.04 -31.39 -6.35
N ILE A 1117 -29.14 -32.06 -6.70
CA ILE A 1117 -30.33 -32.24 -5.87
C ILE A 1117 -30.35 -33.68 -5.35
N ILE A 1118 -30.39 -33.83 -4.03
CA ILE A 1118 -30.33 -35.12 -3.33
C ILE A 1118 -31.62 -35.30 -2.55
N ARG A 1119 -32.32 -36.42 -2.71
CA ARG A 1119 -33.60 -36.69 -2.01
C ARG A 1119 -33.60 -38.06 -1.34
N THR A 1120 -34.09 -38.15 -0.09
CA THR A 1120 -34.27 -39.39 0.67
C THR A 1120 -35.40 -39.22 1.69
N ASP A 1121 -36.31 -40.19 1.83
CA ASP A 1121 -37.39 -40.20 2.84
C ASP A 1121 -38.08 -38.83 3.06
N GLY A 1122 -38.48 -38.16 1.97
CA GLY A 1122 -39.17 -36.86 2.00
C GLY A 1122 -38.28 -35.64 2.26
N LYS A 1123 -36.97 -35.83 2.51
CA LYS A 1123 -35.97 -34.77 2.65
C LYS A 1123 -35.31 -34.48 1.30
N THR A 1124 -35.02 -33.21 1.03
CA THR A 1124 -34.27 -32.76 -0.16
C THR A 1124 -33.11 -31.86 0.25
N SER A 1125 -31.97 -31.96 -0.44
CA SER A 1125 -30.79 -31.10 -0.27
C SER A 1125 -30.29 -30.68 -1.64
N THR A 1126 -30.03 -29.40 -1.87
CA THR A 1126 -29.56 -28.86 -3.14
C THR A 1126 -28.21 -28.18 -2.94
N GLN A 1127 -27.21 -28.51 -3.75
CA GLN A 1127 -25.86 -27.96 -3.64
C GLN A 1127 -25.32 -27.50 -5.00
N GLY A 1128 -24.53 -26.42 -5.00
CA GLY A 1128 -23.83 -25.96 -6.20
C GLY A 1128 -22.64 -26.86 -6.54
N LEU A 1129 -22.45 -27.13 -7.82
CA LEU A 1129 -21.36 -27.91 -8.38
C LEU A 1129 -20.70 -27.12 -9.51
N VAL A 1130 -19.39 -26.94 -9.43
CA VAL A 1130 -18.57 -26.35 -10.50
C VAL A 1130 -17.77 -27.45 -11.17
N ILE A 1131 -17.84 -27.56 -12.49
CA ILE A 1131 -17.00 -28.46 -13.29
C ILE A 1131 -15.96 -27.62 -14.03
N LYS A 1132 -14.67 -27.90 -13.81
CA LYS A 1132 -13.56 -27.27 -14.55
C LYS A 1132 -13.26 -28.03 -15.86
N PRO A 1133 -12.63 -27.38 -16.86
CA PRO A 1133 -12.24 -28.00 -18.12
C PRO A 1133 -11.38 -29.25 -17.96
#